data_AF-A0A553R5D2-F1
#
_entry.id   AF-A0A553R5D2-F1
#
_cell.length_a   1.000
_cell.length_b   1.000
_cell.length_c   1.000
_cell.angle_alpha   90.00
_cell.angle_beta   90.00
_cell.angle_gamma   90.00
#
_symmetry.space_group_name_H-M   'P 1'
#
loop_
_entity.id
_entity.type
_entity.pdbx_description
1 polymer ?
#
loop_
_entity_poly.entity_id
_entity_poly.type
_entity_poly.pdbx_seq_one_letter_code
_entity_poly.pdbx_strand_id
1 'polypeptide(L)'
;MPLRLKLPNPGLEDRIPSLAELELLEKQEAQERPQWDNKTQYMLTCVGFCVGLGNVWRFPYLCQSHGGGAFMIPFLILLVLEGIPLLHLEFAIGQRLRKGSVGVWRSISPYLIGVGIASMLVSFMVGMYYNTIIARVMWYFFNSFQDPLPWSQCPVNDNLTGLVSECARSSPVDYFWYRETLNMTPVIEDSGGLQWWIVISVFSAWLLLWVCCIRGIETTGKAVYITSTLPYVVLTIFLIRGLTLKGSVSGIKYLFTPDLDELLNPTTWLDAGAQVFYSFSLAFGGLIAFSSYNSVHNNCEQDAVIISIINGMTSIYSAIVVYSIIGFRATASFDDCLNGNILELMNVFDLPEGHINESNYDTVLQQLNSTQPEIIQQLQLKTCDIQSFLSQGVEGTGLAFIVFTEAITKMPVSPLWSVLFFIMLFCLGLSTMFGNIEGVVVPLQDLNLLPKKWPKEIFTGLTCVVSFLIALTFVQGSGNYWLALFDGFAGSIPLLVIALVEIIAVVYIYGIDRFNKDLEFMVGHKPNLFWQITWRFLSPITILVILLFFFITTVSKQLSYSIWDPNADVFPALTEVDYPNWIKAVIFILAGVPSLSIPVFAIIRALRSCISRGKEEQESHLVHISQTLTEAMATRSEASTDAHQEDLRAKTEEAPGDLERPKWDNKVQYMLTCIGFAVGLGNVWRFPYLCQIYGGGAFLVPYLIALVFEGLPLLYLELAIGQSLRMGSIGVWSSISPLLGGIGEGSDVSEGGVARSVELKLGWNPSISQGELEMFPSLLNSRRVASMIISFAVGLFYNTILAWVLWYFFHSFEEPLAWSQCPVNHNLTGFVEECVLSSPVNYFWYRRTLNISPDIQESGSMQWWLVLSLGLAWCIVYICFIRGIETTGKAVYVTSTFPYLVLTIFLIRALTLPGATDGLRYLFMPDWTMLKNPRVWLDAATQIFFSLSLAFGGLIAFSSYNPKNNILDLTNAFDIGEKNITKENYGTWLQQLNRTDPERVSSLSLKACSLQSFLDQSASGTGLAFMVFTEAVLEMPGSQVWAVLFFIMLFSLGLSSMFGNMEGVLTPLLDLKILPPWVPKEICTAGICLISFLMALIFTLASGNYWLEIFNGYVGSIPLLIVAFFEIIAVVCFYGINRFSDDIEVMTGHRPSAFWRVCWMGISPVMLLVVLVAYVIIQAQKDHTYQAWNPQHAGKLSIYALTCKRQQ
;
A
#
# COMPACT_ATOMS: atom_id res chain seq x y z
N MET A 1 15.13 24.69 -17.20
CA MET A 1 15.14 25.43 -18.47
C MET A 1 13.76 26.08 -18.64
N PRO A 2 13.65 27.42 -18.52
CA PRO A 2 12.35 28.07 -18.42
C PRO A 2 11.64 28.21 -19.78
N LEU A 3 10.36 27.85 -19.82
CA LEU A 3 9.53 27.87 -21.02
C LEU A 3 8.99 29.28 -21.31
N ARG A 4 9.20 29.78 -22.54
CA ARG A 4 8.55 31.01 -23.04
C ARG A 4 7.06 30.84 -23.38
N LEU A 5 6.48 29.66 -23.13
CA LEU A 5 5.16 29.24 -23.62
C LEU A 5 4.14 29.22 -22.46
N LYS A 6 3.94 30.38 -21.84
CA LYS A 6 2.98 30.61 -20.74
C LYS A 6 1.80 31.43 -21.24
N LEU A 7 0.58 31.00 -20.95
CA LEU A 7 -0.62 31.74 -21.31
C LEU A 7 -0.85 32.93 -20.36
N PRO A 8 -1.18 34.13 -20.85
CA PRO A 8 -1.45 35.29 -20.01
C PRO A 8 -2.78 35.13 -19.27
N ASN A 9 -2.72 35.09 -17.94
CA ASN A 9 -3.87 34.86 -17.06
C ASN A 9 -4.06 36.08 -16.13
N PRO A 10 -4.78 37.14 -16.58
CA PRO A 10 -4.91 38.39 -15.83
C PRO A 10 -5.78 38.21 -14.58
N GLY A 11 -5.51 39.03 -13.57
CA GLY A 11 -6.23 39.05 -12.29
C GLY A 11 -6.18 37.73 -11.52
N LEU A 12 -5.08 36.98 -11.63
CA LEU A 12 -4.91 35.69 -10.94
C LEU A 12 -4.69 35.89 -9.44
N GLU A 13 -3.88 36.88 -9.06
CA GLU A 13 -3.56 37.18 -7.65
C GLU A 13 -4.84 37.53 -6.87
N ASP A 14 -5.78 38.25 -7.49
CA ASP A 14 -7.05 38.66 -6.86
C ASP A 14 -8.06 37.50 -6.65
N ARG A 15 -7.73 36.28 -7.12
CA ARG A 15 -8.60 35.08 -7.06
C ARG A 15 -8.08 33.95 -6.19
N ILE A 16 -6.79 33.96 -5.87
CA ILE A 16 -6.13 32.97 -5.03
C ILE A 16 -5.61 33.68 -3.78
N PRO A 17 -5.78 33.12 -2.57
CA PRO A 17 -5.13 33.71 -1.40
C PRO A 17 -3.61 33.69 -1.58
N SER A 18 -2.98 34.81 -1.25
CA SER A 18 -1.52 34.95 -1.24
C SER A 18 -0.89 34.08 -0.16
N LEU A 19 0.45 33.96 -0.21
CA LEU A 19 1.20 33.09 0.70
C LEU A 19 1.05 33.55 2.16
N ALA A 20 1.14 34.86 2.43
CA ALA A 20 0.96 35.42 3.76
C ALA A 20 -0.51 35.34 4.25
N GLU A 21 -1.49 35.45 3.35
CA GLU A 21 -2.90 35.24 3.70
C GLU A 21 -3.18 33.78 4.05
N LEU A 22 -2.45 32.81 3.48
CA LEU A 22 -2.62 31.38 3.80
C LEU A 22 -2.35 31.07 5.28
N GLU A 23 -1.32 31.67 5.88
CA GLU A 23 -1.00 31.48 7.31
C GLU A 23 -2.06 32.08 8.24
N LEU A 24 -2.67 33.19 7.81
CA LEU A 24 -3.72 33.88 8.55
C LEU A 24 -5.06 33.15 8.42
N LEU A 25 -5.39 32.68 7.21
CA LEU A 25 -6.55 31.84 6.94
C LEU A 25 -6.46 30.50 7.67
N GLU A 26 -5.28 29.86 7.75
CA GLU A 26 -5.11 28.62 8.52
C GLU A 26 -5.47 28.79 10.01
N LYS A 27 -5.08 29.91 10.62
CA LYS A 27 -5.42 30.25 12.02
C LYS A 27 -6.90 30.58 12.22
N GLN A 28 -7.60 31.05 11.18
CA GLN A 28 -9.03 31.38 11.21
C GLN A 28 -9.91 30.16 10.90
N GLU A 29 -9.61 29.42 9.83
CA GLU A 29 -10.32 28.20 9.42
C GLU A 29 -10.29 27.10 10.49
N ALA A 30 -9.32 27.14 11.43
CA ALA A 30 -9.23 26.23 12.58
C ALA A 30 -10.46 26.22 13.51
N GLN A 31 -11.39 27.16 13.37
CA GLN A 31 -12.68 27.17 14.11
C GLN A 31 -13.91 26.95 13.22
N GLU A 32 -13.79 27.04 11.89
CA GLU A 32 -14.94 27.00 10.96
C GLU A 32 -14.92 25.81 9.96
N ARG A 33 -13.74 25.24 9.66
CA ARG A 33 -13.57 24.14 8.70
C ARG A 33 -13.24 22.83 9.43
N PRO A 34 -13.85 21.69 9.07
CA PRO A 34 -13.42 20.40 9.59
C PRO A 34 -11.98 20.10 9.13
N GLN A 35 -11.19 19.48 10.01
CA GLN A 35 -9.81 19.07 9.77
C GLN A 35 -9.64 17.57 10.06
N TRP A 36 -8.49 17.01 9.71
CA TRP A 36 -8.17 15.61 10.02
C TRP A 36 -7.74 15.47 11.49
N ASP A 37 -8.40 14.60 12.27
CA ASP A 37 -8.08 14.37 13.70
C ASP A 37 -6.60 13.99 13.92
N ASN A 38 -6.01 13.27 12.96
CA ASN A 38 -4.56 13.06 12.84
C ASN A 38 -4.17 12.73 11.40
N LYS A 39 -2.86 12.69 11.12
CA LYS A 39 -2.34 12.42 9.77
C LYS A 39 -2.53 10.97 9.31
N THR A 40 -2.55 9.99 10.21
CA THR A 40 -2.83 8.58 9.88
C THR A 40 -4.23 8.43 9.28
N GLN A 41 -5.21 9.19 9.78
CA GLN A 41 -6.58 9.25 9.25
C GLN A 41 -6.64 9.71 7.79
N TYR A 42 -5.90 10.78 7.44
CA TYR A 42 -5.75 11.24 6.06
C TYR A 42 -5.08 10.18 5.18
N MET A 43 -3.96 9.59 5.65
CA MET A 43 -3.21 8.58 4.88
C MET A 43 -4.06 7.34 4.62
N LEU A 44 -4.75 6.81 5.64
CA LEU A 44 -5.65 5.66 5.48
C LEU A 44 -6.85 5.99 4.60
N THR A 45 -7.39 7.22 4.64
CA THR A 45 -8.48 7.63 3.74
C THR A 45 -8.02 7.67 2.27
N CYS A 46 -6.83 8.21 2.00
CA CYS A 46 -6.30 8.26 0.64
C CYS A 46 -5.91 6.87 0.13
N VAL A 47 -5.28 6.04 0.97
CA VAL A 47 -4.99 4.63 0.64
C VAL A 47 -6.29 3.88 0.35
N GLY A 48 -7.31 3.99 1.20
CA GLY A 48 -8.62 3.35 0.98
C GLY A 48 -9.42 3.89 -0.22
N PHE A 49 -9.06 5.04 -0.77
CA PHE A 49 -9.66 5.57 -2.00
C PHE A 49 -8.91 5.17 -3.28
N CYS A 50 -7.60 4.89 -3.20
CA CYS A 50 -6.85 4.28 -4.29
C CYS A 50 -7.10 2.76 -4.35
N VAL A 51 -6.94 2.12 -3.19
CA VAL A 51 -7.07 0.68 -3.00
C VAL A 51 -8.55 0.30 -2.93
N GLY A 52 -9.00 -0.40 -3.96
CA GLY A 52 -10.39 -0.81 -4.12
C GLY A 52 -10.55 -2.19 -4.73
N LEU A 53 -11.75 -2.46 -5.22
CA LEU A 53 -12.14 -3.72 -5.86
C LEU A 53 -11.28 -4.04 -7.10
N GLY A 54 -10.82 -3.00 -7.81
CA GLY A 54 -9.96 -3.14 -8.98
C GLY A 54 -8.63 -3.83 -8.70
N ASN A 55 -8.09 -3.68 -7.48
CA ASN A 55 -6.82 -4.28 -7.05
C ASN A 55 -6.92 -5.79 -6.76
N VAL A 56 -8.14 -6.32 -6.60
CA VAL A 56 -8.41 -7.71 -6.18
C VAL A 56 -9.08 -8.55 -7.27
N TRP A 57 -9.75 -7.95 -8.27
CA TRP A 57 -10.26 -8.69 -9.45
C TRP A 57 -9.91 -8.13 -10.83
N ARG A 58 -9.83 -6.79 -11.00
CA ARG A 58 -9.62 -6.21 -12.34
C ARG A 58 -8.16 -6.36 -12.78
N PHE A 59 -7.22 -6.00 -11.91
CA PHE A 59 -5.79 -6.17 -12.17
C PHE A 59 -5.37 -7.66 -12.36
N PRO A 60 -5.80 -8.64 -11.54
CA PRO A 60 -5.50 -10.05 -11.79
C PRO A 60 -5.99 -10.54 -13.14
N TYR A 61 -7.20 -10.15 -13.54
CA TYR A 61 -7.76 -10.48 -14.83
C TYR A 61 -6.95 -9.85 -15.98
N LEU A 62 -6.55 -8.58 -15.85
CA LEU A 62 -5.70 -7.90 -16.85
C LEU A 62 -4.30 -8.54 -16.96
N CYS A 63 -3.71 -9.00 -15.86
CA CYS A 63 -2.51 -9.84 -15.92
C CYS A 63 -2.78 -11.16 -16.68
N GLN A 64 -3.96 -11.75 -16.53
CA GLN A 64 -4.27 -13.05 -17.11
C GLN A 64 -4.48 -12.95 -18.63
N SER A 65 -5.16 -11.91 -19.08
CA SER A 65 -5.46 -11.65 -20.49
C SER A 65 -4.28 -11.07 -21.29
N HIS A 66 -3.41 -10.28 -20.65
CA HIS A 66 -2.27 -9.63 -21.31
C HIS A 66 -0.91 -10.28 -20.96
N GLY A 67 -0.79 -11.59 -21.20
CA GLY A 67 0.51 -12.27 -21.23
C GLY A 67 1.17 -12.50 -19.86
N GLY A 68 0.39 -12.60 -18.79
CA GLY A 68 0.88 -12.94 -17.44
C GLY A 68 1.86 -11.90 -16.92
N GLY A 69 3.13 -12.30 -16.84
CA GLY A 69 4.22 -11.44 -16.38
C GLY A 69 4.53 -10.25 -17.29
N ALA A 70 3.90 -10.18 -18.47
CA ALA A 70 4.11 -9.14 -19.46
C ALA A 70 3.32 -7.86 -19.17
N PHE A 71 2.00 -7.92 -18.97
CA PHE A 71 1.15 -6.78 -18.53
C PHE A 71 1.75 -6.02 -17.35
N MET A 72 2.37 -6.79 -16.46
CA MET A 72 3.06 -6.31 -15.28
C MET A 72 4.18 -5.30 -15.58
N ILE A 73 4.67 -5.16 -16.81
CA ILE A 73 5.76 -4.23 -17.20
C ILE A 73 5.22 -2.83 -17.56
N PRO A 74 4.31 -2.64 -18.54
CA PRO A 74 3.78 -1.32 -18.88
C PRO A 74 3.05 -0.63 -17.72
N PHE A 75 2.34 -1.38 -16.87
CA PHE A 75 1.65 -0.80 -15.70
C PHE A 75 2.60 0.00 -14.79
N LEU A 76 3.83 -0.48 -14.58
CA LEU A 76 4.86 0.18 -13.76
C LEU A 76 5.33 1.48 -14.38
N ILE A 77 5.54 1.42 -15.68
CA ILE A 77 6.09 2.53 -16.46
C ILE A 77 5.06 3.66 -16.42
N LEU A 78 3.77 3.33 -16.57
CA LEU A 78 2.69 4.31 -16.45
C LEU A 78 2.44 4.74 -14.98
N LEU A 79 2.59 3.86 -14.00
CA LEU A 79 2.49 4.20 -12.58
C LEU A 79 3.58 5.18 -12.14
N VAL A 80 4.83 5.00 -12.60
CA VAL A 80 5.96 5.90 -12.29
C VAL A 80 5.91 7.18 -13.12
N LEU A 81 5.56 7.11 -14.40
CA LEU A 81 5.65 8.26 -15.33
C LEU A 81 4.35 9.06 -15.46
N GLU A 82 3.21 8.54 -15.02
CA GLU A 82 1.90 9.22 -15.01
C GLU A 82 1.28 9.27 -13.62
N GLY A 83 1.08 8.11 -12.98
CA GLY A 83 0.34 7.99 -11.72
C GLY A 83 0.94 8.81 -10.57
N ILE A 84 2.22 8.60 -10.27
CA ILE A 84 2.98 9.34 -9.25
C ILE A 84 2.97 10.87 -9.55
N PRO A 85 3.33 11.35 -10.76
CA PRO A 85 3.21 12.75 -11.15
C PRO A 85 1.81 13.37 -10.96
N LEU A 86 0.75 12.68 -11.37
CA LEU A 86 -0.62 13.19 -11.26
C LEU A 86 -1.10 13.25 -9.80
N LEU A 87 -0.83 12.21 -9.00
CA LEU A 87 -1.24 12.17 -7.60
C LEU A 87 -0.63 13.32 -6.77
N HIS A 88 0.67 13.57 -6.98
CA HIS A 88 1.34 14.71 -6.34
C HIS A 88 0.73 16.04 -6.80
N LEU A 89 0.43 16.19 -8.09
CA LEU A 89 -0.19 17.41 -8.63
C LEU A 89 -1.57 17.68 -8.02
N GLU A 90 -2.44 16.67 -7.90
CA GLU A 90 -3.75 16.78 -7.25
C GLU A 90 -3.64 17.14 -5.75
N PHE A 91 -2.77 16.44 -5.00
CA PHE A 91 -2.58 16.74 -3.58
C PHE A 91 -2.02 18.14 -3.35
N ALA A 92 -1.04 18.57 -4.14
CA ALA A 92 -0.43 19.90 -4.06
C ALA A 92 -1.45 21.01 -4.34
N ILE A 93 -2.22 20.89 -5.42
CA ILE A 93 -3.15 21.96 -5.83
C ILE A 93 -4.37 22.05 -4.89
N GLY A 94 -4.85 20.92 -4.36
CA GLY A 94 -5.91 20.87 -3.35
C GLY A 94 -5.49 21.53 -2.03
N GLN A 95 -4.30 21.20 -1.52
CA GLN A 95 -3.76 21.79 -0.29
C GLN A 95 -3.48 23.28 -0.44
N ARG A 96 -2.84 23.71 -1.54
CA ARG A 96 -2.47 25.11 -1.78
C ARG A 96 -3.67 26.06 -1.92
N LEU A 97 -4.76 25.60 -2.51
CA LEU A 97 -5.95 26.44 -2.77
C LEU A 97 -7.10 26.23 -1.77
N ARG A 98 -6.99 25.22 -0.88
CA ARG A 98 -7.95 24.90 0.20
C ARG A 98 -9.42 24.86 -0.28
N LYS A 99 -9.69 24.29 -1.46
CA LYS A 99 -11.03 24.18 -2.08
C LYS A 99 -11.25 22.80 -2.69
N GLY A 100 -12.51 22.44 -2.98
CA GLY A 100 -12.83 21.27 -3.79
C GLY A 100 -12.44 21.45 -5.26
N SER A 101 -12.54 20.40 -6.07
CA SER A 101 -12.12 20.41 -7.48
C SER A 101 -12.73 21.58 -8.30
N VAL A 102 -14.04 21.84 -8.18
CA VAL A 102 -14.68 22.98 -8.85
C VAL A 102 -14.13 24.33 -8.36
N GLY A 103 -13.94 24.50 -7.05
CA GLY A 103 -13.36 25.72 -6.47
C GLY A 103 -11.89 25.94 -6.88
N VAL A 104 -11.09 24.88 -6.97
CA VAL A 104 -9.70 24.87 -7.46
C VAL A 104 -9.64 25.36 -8.91
N TRP A 105 -10.29 24.65 -9.84
CA TRP A 105 -10.16 24.94 -11.26
C TRP A 105 -10.74 26.32 -11.61
N ARG A 106 -11.84 26.73 -10.96
CA ARG A 106 -12.42 28.09 -11.06
C ARG A 106 -11.48 29.20 -10.59
N SER A 107 -10.64 28.95 -9.58
CA SER A 107 -9.72 29.95 -9.03
C SER A 107 -8.52 30.17 -9.97
N ILE A 108 -7.93 29.06 -10.46
CA ILE A 108 -6.86 29.04 -11.45
C ILE A 108 -7.26 29.80 -12.71
N SER A 109 -8.39 29.41 -13.32
CA SER A 109 -8.95 30.10 -14.47
C SER A 109 -10.48 30.01 -14.49
N PRO A 110 -11.21 31.13 -14.59
CA PRO A 110 -12.66 31.15 -14.72
C PRO A 110 -13.24 30.25 -15.83
N TYR A 111 -12.42 29.93 -16.84
CA TYR A 111 -12.77 29.09 -17.99
C TYR A 111 -12.67 27.58 -17.69
N LEU A 112 -11.82 27.16 -16.75
CA LEU A 112 -11.55 25.75 -16.43
C LEU A 112 -12.58 25.14 -15.47
N ILE A 113 -13.65 25.86 -15.11
CA ILE A 113 -14.70 25.37 -14.20
C ILE A 113 -15.35 24.04 -14.66
N GLY A 114 -15.34 23.76 -15.98
CA GLY A 114 -15.82 22.50 -16.54
C GLY A 114 -15.00 21.27 -16.12
N VAL A 115 -13.73 21.43 -15.74
CA VAL A 115 -12.86 20.32 -15.29
C VAL A 115 -13.42 19.68 -14.02
N GLY A 116 -13.65 20.47 -12.97
CA GLY A 116 -14.25 19.95 -11.74
C GLY A 116 -15.70 19.50 -11.86
N ILE A 117 -16.43 20.00 -12.87
CA ILE A 117 -17.77 19.51 -13.21
C ILE A 117 -17.68 18.12 -13.86
N ALA A 118 -16.69 17.88 -14.73
CA ALA A 118 -16.41 16.56 -15.29
C ALA A 118 -16.01 15.56 -14.19
N SER A 119 -15.08 15.92 -13.29
CA SER A 119 -14.69 15.10 -12.13
C SER A 119 -15.88 14.72 -11.23
N MET A 120 -16.77 15.68 -10.96
CA MET A 120 -18.01 15.47 -10.20
C MET A 120 -18.98 14.51 -10.92
N LEU A 121 -19.12 14.64 -12.25
CA LEU A 121 -19.95 13.73 -13.05
C LEU A 121 -19.39 12.30 -13.08
N VAL A 122 -18.07 12.13 -13.21
CA VAL A 122 -17.44 10.79 -13.21
C VAL A 122 -17.55 10.14 -11.84
N SER A 123 -17.23 10.87 -10.75
CA SER A 123 -17.40 10.38 -9.37
C SER A 123 -18.84 9.94 -9.08
N PHE A 124 -19.82 10.66 -9.61
CA PHE A 124 -21.23 10.29 -9.53
C PHE A 124 -21.56 9.03 -10.35
N MET A 125 -21.14 8.95 -11.61
CA MET A 125 -21.37 7.78 -12.48
C MET A 125 -20.74 6.50 -11.92
N VAL A 126 -19.48 6.58 -11.49
CA VAL A 126 -18.75 5.44 -10.89
C VAL A 126 -19.36 5.06 -9.55
N GLY A 127 -19.64 6.03 -8.68
CA GLY A 127 -20.26 5.77 -7.37
C GLY A 127 -21.61 5.08 -7.46
N MET A 128 -22.40 5.30 -8.51
CA MET A 128 -23.69 4.63 -8.71
C MET A 128 -23.54 3.12 -8.98
N TYR A 129 -22.73 2.70 -9.97
CA TYR A 129 -22.63 1.27 -10.30
C TYR A 129 -21.77 0.52 -9.27
N TYR A 130 -20.72 1.14 -8.75
CA TYR A 130 -19.79 0.53 -7.80
C TYR A 130 -20.50 0.17 -6.48
N ASN A 131 -21.44 1.01 -5.99
CA ASN A 131 -22.24 0.66 -4.80
C ASN A 131 -23.25 -0.48 -5.06
N THR A 132 -23.69 -0.72 -6.31
CA THR A 132 -24.44 -1.94 -6.65
C THR A 132 -23.56 -3.18 -6.55
N ILE A 133 -22.27 -3.09 -6.89
CA ILE A 133 -21.35 -4.22 -6.69
C ILE A 133 -21.21 -4.52 -5.19
N ILE A 134 -21.06 -3.50 -4.34
CA ILE A 134 -21.04 -3.62 -2.87
C ILE A 134 -22.33 -4.28 -2.34
N ALA A 135 -23.48 -3.99 -2.95
CA ALA A 135 -24.73 -4.65 -2.61
C ALA A 135 -24.79 -6.13 -2.98
N ARG A 136 -24.25 -6.52 -4.16
CA ARG A 136 -24.12 -7.95 -4.56
C ARG A 136 -23.14 -8.70 -3.66
N VAL A 137 -22.04 -8.04 -3.29
CA VAL A 137 -21.10 -8.52 -2.27
C VAL A 137 -21.84 -8.78 -0.95
N MET A 138 -22.62 -7.81 -0.45
CA MET A 138 -23.36 -7.96 0.81
C MET A 138 -24.47 -9.03 0.75
N TRP A 139 -25.07 -9.26 -0.43
CA TRP A 139 -25.99 -10.38 -0.64
C TRP A 139 -25.30 -11.74 -0.43
N TYR A 140 -24.13 -11.95 -1.01
CA TYR A 140 -23.35 -13.17 -0.77
C TYR A 140 -22.90 -13.28 0.70
N PHE A 141 -22.45 -12.19 1.33
CA PHE A 141 -22.10 -12.16 2.75
C PHE A 141 -23.22 -12.69 3.65
N PHE A 142 -24.45 -12.18 3.51
CA PHE A 142 -25.58 -12.68 4.31
C PHE A 142 -25.92 -14.15 4.00
N ASN A 143 -25.75 -14.59 2.75
CA ASN A 143 -25.93 -15.98 2.34
C ASN A 143 -24.78 -16.92 2.74
N SER A 144 -23.70 -16.41 3.34
CA SER A 144 -22.52 -17.22 3.69
C SER A 144 -22.62 -17.91 5.05
N PHE A 145 -23.49 -17.44 5.96
CA PHE A 145 -23.63 -17.93 7.34
C PHE A 145 -24.39 -19.26 7.47
N GLN A 146 -24.26 -20.18 6.50
CA GLN A 146 -24.99 -21.46 6.47
C GLN A 146 -24.16 -22.59 5.87
N ASP A 147 -24.28 -23.78 6.47
CA ASP A 147 -23.60 -25.01 6.05
C ASP A 147 -24.66 -26.05 5.63
N PRO A 148 -24.68 -26.54 4.38
CA PRO A 148 -23.78 -26.18 3.26
C PRO A 148 -24.07 -24.80 2.65
N LEU A 149 -23.07 -24.22 1.96
CA LEU A 149 -23.23 -22.98 1.20
C LEU A 149 -24.25 -23.14 0.04
N PRO A 150 -25.05 -22.11 -0.30
CA PRO A 150 -26.06 -22.21 -1.36
C PRO A 150 -25.53 -22.61 -2.74
N TRP A 151 -24.33 -22.12 -3.10
CA TRP A 151 -23.67 -22.41 -4.38
C TRP A 151 -22.78 -23.67 -4.35
N SER A 152 -22.94 -24.55 -3.36
CA SER A 152 -22.18 -25.81 -3.27
C SER A 152 -22.82 -26.98 -4.00
N GLN A 153 -24.15 -26.96 -4.23
CA GLN A 153 -24.91 -28.06 -4.81
C GLN A 153 -26.01 -27.53 -5.74
N CYS A 154 -26.31 -28.25 -6.82
CA CYS A 154 -27.44 -27.91 -7.69
C CYS A 154 -28.79 -28.21 -7.01
N PRO A 155 -29.81 -27.34 -7.16
CA PRO A 155 -31.16 -27.66 -6.73
C PRO A 155 -31.75 -28.81 -7.55
N VAL A 156 -32.73 -29.49 -6.94
CA VAL A 156 -33.55 -30.54 -7.57
C VAL A 156 -34.73 -29.87 -8.28
N ASN A 157 -35.15 -30.38 -9.44
CA ASN A 157 -36.36 -29.90 -10.13
C ASN A 157 -37.62 -30.06 -9.26
N ASP A 158 -38.67 -29.28 -9.56
CA ASP A 158 -39.99 -29.35 -8.89
C ASP A 158 -40.58 -30.76 -8.79
N ASN A 159 -40.30 -31.61 -9.78
CA ASN A 159 -40.76 -33.01 -9.84
C ASN A 159 -39.97 -33.97 -8.93
N LEU A 160 -38.91 -33.50 -8.26
CA LEU A 160 -37.99 -34.27 -7.41
C LEU A 160 -37.29 -35.48 -8.09
N THR A 161 -37.30 -35.55 -9.42
CA THR A 161 -36.75 -36.66 -10.22
C THR A 161 -35.27 -36.52 -10.61
N GLY A 162 -34.65 -35.35 -10.39
CA GLY A 162 -33.27 -35.08 -10.78
C GLY A 162 -32.90 -33.59 -10.66
N LEU A 163 -31.64 -33.25 -10.92
CA LEU A 163 -31.09 -31.89 -10.83
C LEU A 163 -31.64 -30.96 -11.92
N VAL A 164 -31.72 -29.65 -11.62
CA VAL A 164 -32.08 -28.62 -12.61
C VAL A 164 -31.12 -28.65 -13.80
N SER A 165 -31.66 -28.72 -15.02
CA SER A 165 -30.90 -28.96 -16.25
C SER A 165 -29.93 -27.83 -16.62
N GLU A 166 -30.27 -26.58 -16.30
CA GLU A 166 -29.39 -25.41 -16.43
C GLU A 166 -28.13 -25.58 -15.55
N CYS A 167 -28.33 -25.96 -14.28
CA CYS A 167 -27.26 -26.18 -13.31
C CYS A 167 -26.42 -27.42 -13.65
N ALA A 168 -27.06 -28.53 -14.03
CA ALA A 168 -26.39 -29.79 -14.37
C ALA A 168 -25.55 -29.73 -15.67
N ARG A 169 -25.82 -28.77 -16.57
CA ARG A 169 -25.00 -28.49 -17.76
C ARG A 169 -23.92 -27.43 -17.53
N SER A 170 -23.94 -26.73 -16.40
CA SER A 170 -22.99 -25.66 -16.05
C SER A 170 -22.29 -25.98 -14.71
N SER A 171 -22.46 -25.16 -13.68
CA SER A 171 -22.04 -25.45 -12.32
C SER A 171 -23.03 -24.90 -11.28
N PRO A 172 -23.02 -25.41 -10.04
CA PRO A 172 -23.79 -24.82 -8.93
C PRO A 172 -23.49 -23.33 -8.69
N VAL A 173 -22.28 -22.89 -9.03
CA VAL A 173 -21.81 -21.52 -8.78
C VAL A 173 -22.27 -20.57 -9.88
N ASP A 174 -22.15 -20.98 -11.14
CA ASP A 174 -22.69 -20.24 -12.28
C ASP A 174 -24.21 -20.07 -12.14
N TYR A 175 -24.91 -21.16 -11.80
CA TYR A 175 -26.35 -21.15 -11.56
C TYR A 175 -26.72 -20.20 -10.41
N PHE A 176 -26.00 -20.22 -9.27
CA PHE A 176 -26.29 -19.31 -8.16
C PHE A 176 -25.99 -17.83 -8.49
N TRP A 177 -25.01 -17.54 -9.36
CA TRP A 177 -24.75 -16.18 -9.82
C TRP A 177 -25.78 -15.71 -10.85
N TYR A 178 -25.93 -16.42 -11.97
CA TYR A 178 -26.76 -16.00 -13.10
C TYR A 178 -28.27 -16.18 -12.87
N ARG A 179 -28.71 -17.23 -12.16
CA ARG A 179 -30.14 -17.52 -11.92
C ARG A 179 -30.62 -17.04 -10.56
N GLU A 180 -30.02 -17.49 -9.47
CA GLU A 180 -30.52 -17.17 -8.10
C GLU A 180 -30.20 -15.72 -7.68
N THR A 181 -28.97 -15.25 -7.91
CA THR A 181 -28.58 -13.88 -7.52
C THR A 181 -29.11 -12.85 -8.51
N LEU A 182 -28.68 -12.92 -9.78
CA LEU A 182 -28.98 -11.90 -10.79
C LEU A 182 -30.35 -12.07 -11.46
N ASN A 183 -30.85 -13.30 -11.56
CA ASN A 183 -32.00 -13.68 -12.39
C ASN A 183 -31.91 -13.09 -13.81
N MET A 184 -30.83 -13.44 -14.51
CA MET A 184 -30.40 -12.79 -15.75
C MET A 184 -31.34 -13.09 -16.92
N THR A 185 -31.61 -12.07 -17.74
CA THR A 185 -32.30 -12.17 -19.04
C THR A 185 -31.30 -12.47 -20.16
N PRO A 186 -31.72 -13.13 -21.26
CA PRO A 186 -30.81 -13.53 -22.34
C PRO A 186 -30.35 -12.36 -23.24
N VAL A 187 -31.00 -11.19 -23.15
CA VAL A 187 -30.67 -9.99 -23.96
C VAL A 187 -30.82 -8.72 -23.13
N ILE A 188 -30.01 -7.70 -23.42
CA ILE A 188 -30.04 -6.42 -22.70
C ILE A 188 -31.38 -5.66 -22.82
N GLU A 189 -32.12 -5.87 -23.91
CA GLU A 189 -33.39 -5.18 -24.19
C GLU A 189 -34.56 -5.69 -23.33
N ASP A 190 -34.49 -6.91 -22.78
CA ASP A 190 -35.43 -7.37 -21.77
C ASP A 190 -34.93 -7.03 -20.37
N SER A 191 -35.67 -6.14 -19.69
CA SER A 191 -35.38 -5.72 -18.32
C SER A 191 -35.55 -6.81 -17.26
N GLY A 192 -36.38 -7.85 -17.48
CA GLY A 192 -36.66 -8.89 -16.48
C GLY A 192 -37.31 -8.43 -15.15
N GLY A 193 -37.65 -7.14 -15.02
CA GLY A 193 -38.15 -6.54 -13.76
C GLY A 193 -37.08 -6.33 -12.68
N LEU A 194 -37.47 -5.69 -11.57
CA LEU A 194 -36.58 -5.41 -10.43
C LEU A 194 -36.51 -6.61 -9.47
N GLN A 195 -35.31 -7.14 -9.23
CA GLN A 195 -35.10 -8.28 -8.35
C GLN A 195 -35.08 -7.82 -6.87
N TRP A 196 -36.17 -8.09 -6.13
CA TRP A 196 -36.44 -7.43 -4.85
C TRP A 196 -35.41 -7.69 -3.75
N TRP A 197 -34.74 -8.85 -3.77
CA TRP A 197 -33.68 -9.18 -2.82
C TRP A 197 -32.46 -8.27 -2.99
N ILE A 198 -32.00 -8.06 -4.24
CA ILE A 198 -30.94 -7.09 -4.54
C ILE A 198 -31.41 -5.65 -4.24
N VAL A 199 -32.69 -5.29 -4.43
CA VAL A 199 -33.18 -3.93 -4.05
C VAL A 199 -32.96 -3.67 -2.56
N ILE A 200 -33.24 -4.64 -1.69
CA ILE A 200 -33.00 -4.53 -0.24
C ILE A 200 -31.49 -4.39 0.06
N SER A 201 -30.64 -5.17 -0.61
CA SER A 201 -29.19 -5.06 -0.46
C SER A 201 -28.66 -3.70 -0.94
N VAL A 202 -29.13 -3.18 -2.07
CA VAL A 202 -28.73 -1.87 -2.62
C VAL A 202 -29.19 -0.73 -1.71
N PHE A 203 -30.43 -0.78 -1.22
CA PHE A 203 -30.91 0.18 -0.22
C PHE A 203 -30.04 0.16 1.05
N SER A 204 -29.71 -1.02 1.56
CA SER A 204 -28.93 -1.18 2.79
C SER A 204 -27.47 -0.72 2.63
N ALA A 205 -26.87 -0.93 1.44
CA ALA A 205 -25.53 -0.43 1.13
C ALA A 205 -25.50 1.11 1.05
N TRP A 206 -26.49 1.73 0.37
CA TRP A 206 -26.64 3.19 0.32
C TRP A 206 -26.92 3.81 1.71
N LEU A 207 -27.72 3.12 2.54
CA LEU A 207 -28.00 3.52 3.92
C LEU A 207 -26.72 3.52 4.79
N LEU A 208 -25.91 2.46 4.73
CA LEU A 208 -24.65 2.41 5.50
C LEU A 208 -23.65 3.46 5.01
N LEU A 209 -23.49 3.61 3.69
CA LEU A 209 -22.62 4.63 3.10
C LEU A 209 -22.99 6.05 3.55
N TRP A 210 -24.30 6.37 3.57
CA TRP A 210 -24.78 7.65 4.09
C TRP A 210 -24.46 7.82 5.58
N VAL A 211 -24.66 6.80 6.41
CA VAL A 211 -24.31 6.84 7.85
C VAL A 211 -22.81 7.05 8.07
N CYS A 212 -21.93 6.40 7.30
CA CYS A 212 -20.49 6.60 7.38
C CYS A 212 -20.07 8.02 6.95
N CYS A 213 -20.65 8.55 5.88
CA CYS A 213 -20.29 9.86 5.31
C CYS A 213 -21.08 11.04 5.86
N ILE A 214 -21.95 10.85 6.87
CA ILE A 214 -22.98 11.84 7.24
C ILE A 214 -22.43 13.23 7.58
N ARG A 215 -21.25 13.33 8.22
CA ARG A 215 -20.54 14.62 8.46
C ARG A 215 -19.28 14.80 7.59
N GLY A 216 -19.12 14.01 6.53
CA GLY A 216 -17.87 13.93 5.76
C GLY A 216 -16.71 13.43 6.63
N ILE A 217 -15.55 14.08 6.52
CA ILE A 217 -14.27 13.58 7.07
C ILE A 217 -14.29 13.24 8.58
N GLU A 218 -15.13 13.89 9.40
CA GLU A 218 -15.26 13.62 10.84
C GLU A 218 -15.74 12.18 11.14
N THR A 219 -16.64 11.65 10.31
CA THR A 219 -17.23 10.31 10.46
C THR A 219 -16.56 9.33 9.50
N THR A 220 -16.33 9.74 8.26
CA THR A 220 -15.61 8.98 7.24
C THR A 220 -14.24 8.53 7.76
N GLY A 221 -13.43 9.45 8.30
CA GLY A 221 -12.09 9.14 8.81
C GLY A 221 -12.08 8.20 10.01
N LYS A 222 -13.18 8.12 10.78
CA LYS A 222 -13.33 7.16 11.88
C LYS A 222 -13.73 5.77 11.36
N ALA A 223 -14.60 5.71 10.35
CA ALA A 223 -14.91 4.46 9.65
C ALA A 223 -13.69 3.88 8.91
N VAL A 224 -12.81 4.74 8.39
CA VAL A 224 -11.63 4.38 7.56
C VAL A 224 -10.61 3.48 8.28
N TYR A 225 -10.45 3.63 9.61
CA TYR A 225 -9.59 2.72 10.40
C TYR A 225 -10.08 1.28 10.34
N ILE A 226 -11.39 1.07 10.19
CA ILE A 226 -11.94 -0.24 9.91
C ILE A 226 -11.89 -0.47 8.40
N THR A 227 -12.55 0.34 7.58
CA THR A 227 -12.78 0.01 6.17
C THR A 227 -11.55 0.02 5.26
N SER A 228 -10.40 0.57 5.68
CA SER A 228 -9.17 0.60 4.86
C SER A 228 -8.09 -0.35 5.36
N THR A 229 -7.93 -0.56 6.68
CA THR A 229 -7.08 -1.65 7.16
C THR A 229 -7.84 -2.98 7.30
N LEU A 230 -9.18 -3.02 7.23
CA LEU A 230 -9.93 -4.28 7.16
C LEU A 230 -9.63 -4.99 5.84
N PRO A 231 -9.75 -4.35 4.66
CA PRO A 231 -9.18 -4.84 3.42
C PRO A 231 -7.80 -5.43 3.62
N TYR A 232 -6.97 -4.86 4.48
CA TYR A 232 -5.63 -5.36 4.72
C TYR A 232 -5.47 -6.49 5.75
N VAL A 233 -6.42 -6.70 6.68
CA VAL A 233 -6.62 -8.04 7.28
C VAL A 233 -6.98 -8.99 6.15
N VAL A 234 -8.00 -8.62 5.37
CA VAL A 234 -8.47 -9.45 4.28
C VAL A 234 -7.51 -9.45 3.13
N LEU A 235 -6.34 -8.84 3.34
CA LEU A 235 -5.23 -8.92 2.45
C LEU A 235 -3.93 -9.37 3.20
N THR A 236 -4.01 -9.92 4.44
CA THR A 236 -3.12 -11.03 4.91
C THR A 236 -3.71 -12.31 5.58
N ILE A 237 -5.02 -12.65 5.57
CA ILE A 237 -5.54 -14.07 5.74
C ILE A 237 -5.57 -14.82 4.31
N PHE A 238 -6.41 -15.61 3.62
CA PHE A 238 -6.17 -16.41 2.32
C PHE A 238 -4.86 -17.14 1.75
N LEU A 239 -3.55 -16.90 2.05
CA LEU A 239 -2.29 -17.43 1.35
C LEU A 239 -1.33 -18.32 2.17
N ILE A 240 -1.30 -18.31 3.51
CA ILE A 240 -0.86 -19.51 4.23
C ILE A 240 -1.79 -20.61 3.70
N ARG A 241 -3.09 -20.32 3.50
CA ARG A 241 -3.96 -21.19 2.69
C ARG A 241 -3.48 -21.29 1.24
N GLY A 242 -3.49 -20.23 0.45
CA GLY A 242 -3.11 -20.20 -0.95
C GLY A 242 -1.87 -21.03 -1.26
N LEU A 243 -0.73 -20.82 -0.58
CA LEU A 243 0.48 -21.64 -0.72
C LEU A 243 0.33 -23.07 -0.18
N THR A 244 -0.44 -23.31 0.91
CA THR A 244 -0.79 -24.66 1.37
C THR A 244 -1.87 -25.37 0.54
N LEU A 245 -2.42 -24.76 -0.52
CA LEU A 245 -3.26 -25.48 -1.49
C LEU A 245 -2.40 -26.37 -2.40
N LYS A 246 -2.93 -27.53 -2.83
CA LYS A 246 -2.32 -28.33 -3.91
C LYS A 246 -2.33 -27.48 -5.17
N GLY A 247 -1.19 -27.34 -5.86
CA GLY A 247 -1.10 -26.62 -7.13
C GLY A 247 -0.96 -25.09 -7.04
N SER A 248 -0.83 -24.55 -5.83
CA SER A 248 -0.63 -23.12 -5.55
C SER A 248 0.48 -22.47 -6.38
N VAL A 249 1.63 -23.14 -6.46
CA VAL A 249 2.82 -22.70 -7.18
C VAL A 249 2.59 -22.66 -8.71
N SER A 250 1.68 -23.47 -9.25
CA SER A 250 1.41 -23.53 -10.70
C SER A 250 0.86 -22.21 -11.24
N GLY A 251 -0.11 -21.61 -10.55
CA GLY A 251 -0.65 -20.32 -10.96
C GLY A 251 0.30 -19.15 -10.66
N ILE A 252 1.04 -19.19 -9.55
CA ILE A 252 2.11 -18.20 -9.29
C ILE A 252 3.18 -18.26 -10.38
N LYS A 253 3.49 -19.45 -10.91
CA LYS A 253 4.41 -19.63 -12.04
C LYS A 253 3.82 -19.09 -13.34
N TYR A 254 2.53 -19.33 -13.63
CA TYR A 254 1.83 -18.77 -14.79
C TYR A 254 1.97 -17.24 -14.82
N LEU A 255 1.59 -16.59 -13.71
CA LEU A 255 1.75 -15.16 -13.46
C LEU A 255 3.20 -14.66 -13.67
N PHE A 256 4.21 -15.37 -13.19
CA PHE A 256 5.61 -14.95 -13.32
C PHE A 256 6.31 -15.36 -14.61
N THR A 257 5.58 -15.97 -15.55
CA THR A 257 6.08 -16.28 -16.89
C THR A 257 5.59 -15.17 -17.84
N PRO A 258 6.45 -14.25 -18.30
CA PRO A 258 6.04 -13.18 -19.19
C PRO A 258 5.97 -13.65 -20.65
N ASP A 259 4.84 -13.42 -21.31
CA ASP A 259 4.76 -13.51 -22.78
C ASP A 259 5.19 -12.17 -23.40
N LEU A 260 6.40 -12.13 -23.97
CA LEU A 260 6.99 -10.89 -24.47
C LEU A 260 6.35 -10.40 -25.78
N ASP A 261 5.64 -11.24 -26.52
CA ASP A 261 5.00 -10.83 -27.78
C ASP A 261 3.78 -9.93 -27.51
N GLU A 262 3.10 -10.11 -26.37
CA GLU A 262 1.94 -9.30 -25.95
C GLU A 262 2.30 -7.83 -25.64
N LEU A 263 3.58 -7.54 -25.38
CA LEU A 263 4.07 -6.15 -25.18
C LEU A 263 4.01 -5.31 -26.46
N LEU A 264 3.86 -5.94 -27.63
CA LEU A 264 3.68 -5.27 -28.92
C LEU A 264 2.24 -4.80 -29.15
N ASN A 265 1.26 -5.30 -28.38
CA ASN A 265 -0.14 -4.97 -28.57
C ASN A 265 -0.50 -3.62 -27.92
N PRO A 266 -1.11 -2.66 -28.65
CA PRO A 266 -1.42 -1.33 -28.11
C PRO A 266 -2.55 -1.36 -27.07
N THR A 267 -3.39 -2.40 -27.06
CA THR A 267 -4.39 -2.66 -26.01
C THR A 267 -3.74 -2.86 -24.65
N THR A 268 -2.65 -3.63 -24.57
CA THR A 268 -1.91 -3.90 -23.33
C THR A 268 -1.41 -2.62 -22.64
N TRP A 269 -0.97 -1.64 -23.43
CA TRP A 269 -0.55 -0.33 -22.92
C TRP A 269 -1.74 0.58 -22.55
N LEU A 270 -2.84 0.50 -23.30
CA LEU A 270 -4.08 1.21 -23.02
C LEU A 270 -4.69 0.75 -21.70
N ASP A 271 -4.87 -0.56 -21.54
CA ASP A 271 -5.51 -1.17 -20.37
C ASP A 271 -4.64 -1.03 -19.12
N ALA A 272 -3.31 -1.13 -19.25
CA ALA A 272 -2.36 -0.80 -18.18
C ALA A 272 -2.47 0.67 -17.75
N GLY A 273 -2.57 1.62 -18.69
CA GLY A 273 -2.76 3.04 -18.39
C GLY A 273 -4.08 3.31 -17.70
N ALA A 274 -5.19 2.82 -18.27
CA ALA A 274 -6.51 2.94 -17.67
C ALA A 274 -6.56 2.35 -16.25
N GLN A 275 -5.90 1.21 -16.01
CA GLN A 275 -5.78 0.60 -14.69
C GLN A 275 -4.97 1.46 -13.70
N VAL A 276 -3.97 2.23 -14.14
CA VAL A 276 -3.28 3.24 -13.29
C VAL A 276 -4.28 4.34 -12.89
N PHE A 277 -5.01 4.93 -13.84
CA PHE A 277 -5.98 5.99 -13.55
C PHE A 277 -7.09 5.53 -12.59
N TYR A 278 -7.65 4.35 -12.81
CA TYR A 278 -8.64 3.73 -11.92
C TYR A 278 -8.05 3.37 -10.54
N SER A 279 -6.87 2.76 -10.47
CA SER A 279 -6.28 2.31 -9.20
C SER A 279 -5.75 3.45 -8.32
N PHE A 280 -5.55 4.65 -8.87
CA PHE A 280 -5.23 5.83 -8.07
C PHE A 280 -6.42 6.74 -7.80
N SER A 281 -7.58 6.50 -8.42
CA SER A 281 -8.72 7.41 -8.38
C SER A 281 -8.37 8.85 -8.79
N LEU A 282 -7.49 8.99 -9.80
CA LEU A 282 -7.06 10.29 -10.37
C LEU A 282 -8.15 10.91 -11.22
N ALA A 283 -8.17 12.24 -11.32
CA ALA A 283 -9.18 13.04 -12.04
C ALA A 283 -10.63 12.93 -11.50
N PHE A 284 -10.90 12.09 -10.48
CA PHE A 284 -12.15 12.09 -9.72
C PHE A 284 -12.30 13.36 -8.86
N GLY A 285 -11.21 14.00 -8.46
CA GLY A 285 -11.21 15.22 -7.63
C GLY A 285 -11.51 15.00 -6.14
N GLY A 286 -11.78 13.76 -5.71
CA GLY A 286 -11.89 13.39 -4.29
C GLY A 286 -10.55 13.55 -3.55
N LEU A 287 -9.43 13.28 -4.21
CA LEU A 287 -8.06 13.49 -3.67
C LEU A 287 -7.76 14.97 -3.45
N ILE A 288 -8.12 15.84 -4.41
CA ILE A 288 -8.08 17.30 -4.28
C ILE A 288 -8.87 17.74 -3.04
N ALA A 289 -10.10 17.22 -2.87
CA ALA A 289 -10.95 17.55 -1.71
C ALA A 289 -10.32 17.09 -0.38
N PHE A 290 -9.85 15.85 -0.28
CA PHE A 290 -9.19 15.32 0.94
C PHE A 290 -7.91 16.08 1.30
N SER A 291 -7.09 16.46 0.31
CA SER A 291 -5.89 17.27 0.52
C SER A 291 -6.21 18.71 0.95
N SER A 292 -7.36 19.26 0.53
CA SER A 292 -7.83 20.60 0.92
C SER A 292 -8.14 20.76 2.43
N TYR A 293 -8.16 19.66 3.18
CA TYR A 293 -8.35 19.62 4.64
C TYR A 293 -7.05 19.40 5.43
N ASN A 294 -5.90 19.24 4.76
CA ASN A 294 -4.58 19.24 5.40
C ASN A 294 -4.15 20.67 5.80
N SER A 295 -3.18 20.75 6.71
CA SER A 295 -2.50 22.02 7.01
C SER A 295 -1.65 22.50 5.82
N VAL A 296 -1.39 23.81 5.76
CA VAL A 296 -0.59 24.43 4.68
C VAL A 296 0.79 23.80 4.57
N HIS A 297 1.46 23.57 5.70
CA HIS A 297 2.84 23.08 5.75
C HIS A 297 2.94 21.53 5.79
N ASN A 298 1.91 20.83 5.30
CA ASN A 298 1.95 19.40 5.01
C ASN A 298 2.65 19.12 3.65
N ASN A 299 3.13 17.89 3.45
CA ASN A 299 3.93 17.50 2.28
C ASN A 299 3.14 16.56 1.35
N CYS A 300 2.52 17.14 0.35
CA CYS A 300 1.80 16.42 -0.68
C CYS A 300 2.67 15.44 -1.50
N GLU A 301 4.00 15.61 -1.62
CA GLU A 301 4.84 14.70 -2.41
C GLU A 301 5.19 13.42 -1.64
N GLN A 302 5.62 13.49 -0.39
CA GLN A 302 5.87 12.27 0.41
C GLN A 302 4.55 11.52 0.65
N ASP A 303 3.44 12.24 0.84
CA ASP A 303 2.11 11.64 0.83
C ASP A 303 1.88 10.89 -0.49
N ALA A 304 2.03 11.56 -1.64
CA ALA A 304 1.83 10.97 -2.95
C ALA A 304 2.75 9.78 -3.21
N VAL A 305 4.06 9.87 -2.93
CA VAL A 305 4.99 8.76 -3.14
C VAL A 305 4.68 7.62 -2.18
N ILE A 306 4.46 7.85 -0.87
CA ILE A 306 4.07 6.77 0.07
C ILE A 306 2.78 6.10 -0.40
N ILE A 307 1.73 6.86 -0.72
CA ILE A 307 0.45 6.33 -1.20
C ILE A 307 0.63 5.62 -2.54
N SER A 308 1.58 6.02 -3.38
CA SER A 308 1.85 5.38 -4.67
C SER A 308 2.66 4.11 -4.59
N ILE A 309 3.66 4.01 -3.70
CA ILE A 309 4.30 2.72 -3.50
C ILE A 309 3.40 1.82 -2.66
N ILE A 310 2.54 2.36 -1.76
CA ILE A 310 1.49 1.56 -1.11
C ILE A 310 0.51 1.05 -2.17
N ASN A 311 -0.04 1.89 -3.06
CA ASN A 311 -0.94 1.46 -4.13
C ASN A 311 -0.23 0.60 -5.20
N GLY A 312 1.09 0.75 -5.37
CA GLY A 312 1.90 -0.15 -6.19
C GLY A 312 2.06 -1.51 -5.54
N MET A 313 2.53 -1.57 -4.28
CA MET A 313 2.52 -2.80 -3.47
C MET A 313 1.11 -3.36 -3.31
N THR A 314 0.08 -2.52 -3.44
CA THR A 314 -1.35 -2.81 -3.42
C THR A 314 -1.99 -2.86 -4.80
N SER A 315 -1.15 -2.92 -5.82
CA SER A 315 -1.09 -4.10 -6.63
C SER A 315 -0.27 -5.13 -5.80
N ILE A 316 0.90 -5.57 -6.24
CA ILE A 316 1.72 -6.74 -5.85
C ILE A 316 1.15 -8.02 -5.25
N TYR A 317 0.53 -7.93 -4.11
CA TYR A 317 0.31 -9.06 -3.23
C TYR A 317 -0.73 -10.12 -3.79
N SER A 318 -1.68 -9.78 -4.69
CA SER A 318 -2.88 -10.57 -5.15
C SER A 318 -2.45 -11.71 -5.95
N ALA A 319 -1.60 -11.44 -6.93
CA ALA A 319 -1.41 -12.47 -7.91
C ALA A 319 -0.81 -13.71 -7.23
N ILE A 320 -0.21 -13.52 -6.05
CA ILE A 320 0.10 -14.60 -5.12
C ILE A 320 -1.12 -15.39 -4.58
N VAL A 321 -2.22 -14.82 -4.03
CA VAL A 321 -3.48 -15.57 -3.74
C VAL A 321 -4.33 -15.80 -4.96
N VAL A 322 -4.72 -14.76 -5.70
CA VAL A 322 -5.63 -14.91 -6.85
C VAL A 322 -5.07 -15.99 -7.77
N TYR A 323 -3.77 -16.01 -8.08
CA TYR A 323 -3.19 -17.12 -8.84
C TYR A 323 -2.81 -18.37 -8.01
N SER A 324 -2.65 -18.36 -6.69
CA SER A 324 -2.55 -19.66 -5.96
C SER A 324 -3.92 -20.32 -5.73
N ILE A 325 -5.01 -19.56 -5.70
CA ILE A 325 -6.40 -20.01 -5.67
C ILE A 325 -6.87 -20.41 -7.07
N ILE A 326 -6.53 -19.66 -8.13
CA ILE A 326 -6.69 -20.14 -9.51
C ILE A 326 -5.81 -21.37 -9.76
N GLY A 327 -4.56 -21.37 -9.29
CA GLY A 327 -3.64 -22.51 -9.41
C GLY A 327 -4.17 -23.75 -8.70
N PHE A 328 -4.75 -23.58 -7.52
CA PHE A 328 -5.52 -24.62 -6.83
C PHE A 328 -6.74 -25.07 -7.62
N ARG A 329 -7.61 -24.15 -8.02
CA ARG A 329 -8.85 -24.44 -8.78
C ARG A 329 -8.53 -25.22 -10.06
N ALA A 330 -7.55 -24.76 -10.84
CA ALA A 330 -7.08 -25.41 -12.05
C ALA A 330 -6.48 -26.79 -11.78
N THR A 331 -5.73 -26.96 -10.67
CA THR A 331 -5.20 -28.27 -10.28
C THR A 331 -6.30 -29.22 -9.80
N ALA A 332 -7.29 -28.74 -9.06
CA ALA A 332 -8.45 -29.53 -8.65
C ALA A 332 -9.29 -29.95 -9.86
N SER A 333 -9.59 -29.03 -10.79
CA SER A 333 -10.33 -29.36 -12.02
C SER A 333 -9.53 -30.25 -12.98
N PHE A 334 -8.19 -30.18 -12.97
CA PHE A 334 -7.33 -31.15 -13.65
C PHE A 334 -7.39 -32.54 -12.99
N ASP A 335 -7.27 -32.61 -11.65
CA ASP A 335 -7.44 -33.85 -10.89
C ASP A 335 -8.81 -34.49 -11.17
N ASP A 336 -9.90 -33.70 -11.12
CA ASP A 336 -11.27 -34.14 -11.38
C ASP A 336 -11.43 -34.67 -12.83
N CYS A 337 -10.84 -33.97 -13.81
CA CYS A 337 -10.85 -34.37 -15.23
C CYS A 337 -10.11 -35.69 -15.46
N LEU A 338 -8.89 -35.82 -14.91
CA LEU A 338 -8.05 -37.00 -15.10
C LEU A 338 -8.62 -38.23 -14.39
N ASN A 339 -9.14 -38.07 -13.17
CA ASN A 339 -9.81 -39.16 -12.46
C ASN A 339 -11.10 -39.62 -13.17
N GLY A 340 -11.81 -38.72 -13.85
CA GLY A 340 -12.93 -39.09 -14.73
C GLY A 340 -12.51 -40.04 -15.85
N ASN A 341 -11.46 -39.69 -16.60
CA ASN A 341 -10.91 -40.55 -17.65
C ASN A 341 -10.39 -41.89 -17.11
N ILE A 342 -9.74 -41.88 -15.94
CA ILE A 342 -9.24 -43.10 -15.27
C ILE A 342 -10.40 -44.04 -14.91
N LEU A 343 -11.49 -43.50 -14.34
CA LEU A 343 -12.68 -44.26 -13.99
C LEU A 343 -13.38 -44.85 -15.22
N GLU A 344 -13.49 -44.08 -16.31
CA GLU A 344 -14.08 -44.56 -17.57
C GLU A 344 -13.28 -45.72 -18.17
N LEU A 345 -11.94 -45.61 -18.20
CA LEU A 345 -11.05 -46.69 -18.62
C LEU A 345 -11.16 -47.92 -17.71
N MET A 346 -11.14 -47.74 -16.38
CA MET A 346 -11.24 -48.87 -15.46
C MET A 346 -12.55 -49.63 -15.59
N ASN A 347 -13.67 -48.91 -15.81
CA ASN A 347 -15.00 -49.50 -16.01
C ASN A 347 -15.16 -50.21 -17.36
N VAL A 348 -14.49 -49.75 -18.42
CA VAL A 348 -14.60 -50.35 -19.77
C VAL A 348 -13.63 -51.53 -19.97
N PHE A 349 -12.52 -51.57 -19.25
CA PHE A 349 -11.52 -52.64 -19.31
C PHE A 349 -11.54 -53.60 -18.09
N ASP A 350 -12.55 -53.51 -17.22
CA ASP A 350 -12.72 -54.31 -15.97
C ASP A 350 -11.44 -54.36 -15.10
N LEU A 351 -10.75 -53.22 -14.96
CA LEU A 351 -9.47 -53.13 -14.26
C LEU A 351 -9.65 -52.90 -12.74
N PRO A 352 -8.86 -53.56 -11.87
CA PRO A 352 -9.00 -53.41 -10.43
C PRO A 352 -8.58 -52.02 -9.94
N GLU A 353 -9.20 -51.58 -8.84
CA GLU A 353 -8.95 -50.26 -8.24
C GLU A 353 -7.46 -50.04 -7.92
N GLY A 354 -6.95 -48.87 -8.32
CA GLY A 354 -5.54 -48.49 -8.16
C GLY A 354 -4.58 -49.05 -9.23
N HIS A 355 -5.06 -49.85 -10.19
CA HIS A 355 -4.21 -50.33 -11.31
C HIS A 355 -3.78 -49.18 -12.25
N ILE A 356 -4.67 -48.24 -12.52
CA ILE A 356 -4.37 -46.98 -13.20
C ILE A 356 -4.24 -45.86 -12.14
N ASN A 357 -3.25 -44.99 -12.28
CA ASN A 357 -3.02 -43.82 -11.44
C ASN A 357 -2.40 -42.68 -12.25
N GLU A 358 -2.36 -41.46 -11.68
CA GLU A 358 -1.82 -40.24 -12.33
C GLU A 358 -0.43 -40.45 -12.98
N SER A 359 0.44 -41.26 -12.36
CA SER A 359 1.81 -41.46 -12.83
C SER A 359 1.99 -42.53 -13.92
N ASN A 360 0.99 -43.40 -14.13
CA ASN A 360 1.03 -44.45 -15.14
C ASN A 360 0.00 -44.27 -16.27
N TYR A 361 -0.96 -43.34 -16.13
CA TYR A 361 -2.04 -43.08 -17.08
C TYR A 361 -1.58 -43.06 -18.54
N ASP A 362 -0.61 -42.21 -18.91
CA ASP A 362 -0.13 -42.11 -20.29
C ASP A 362 0.46 -43.42 -20.81
N THR A 363 1.20 -44.14 -19.96
CA THR A 363 1.83 -45.42 -20.35
C THR A 363 0.81 -46.54 -20.51
N VAL A 364 -0.24 -46.58 -19.67
CA VAL A 364 -1.33 -47.54 -19.77
C VAL A 364 -2.25 -47.18 -20.96
N LEU A 365 -2.55 -45.91 -21.18
CA LEU A 365 -3.32 -45.44 -22.33
C LEU A 365 -2.62 -45.75 -23.66
N GLN A 366 -1.30 -45.57 -23.74
CA GLN A 366 -0.50 -45.99 -24.89
C GLN A 366 -0.52 -47.52 -25.09
N GLN A 367 -0.43 -48.31 -24.00
CA GLN A 367 -0.56 -49.76 -24.07
C GLN A 367 -1.95 -50.20 -24.56
N LEU A 368 -3.03 -49.70 -23.97
CA LEU A 368 -4.42 -50.03 -24.34
C LEU A 368 -4.74 -49.61 -25.79
N ASN A 369 -4.26 -48.44 -26.22
CA ASN A 369 -4.39 -48.00 -27.62
C ASN A 369 -3.59 -48.90 -28.58
N SER A 370 -2.45 -49.46 -28.15
CA SER A 370 -1.68 -50.42 -28.96
C SER A 370 -2.30 -51.82 -29.04
N THR A 371 -3.10 -52.23 -28.06
CA THR A 371 -3.73 -53.56 -28.00
C THR A 371 -5.18 -53.59 -28.50
N GLN A 372 -5.97 -52.55 -28.22
CA GLN A 372 -7.41 -52.47 -28.55
C GLN A 372 -7.82 -51.05 -29.02
N PRO A 373 -7.26 -50.55 -30.15
CA PRO A 373 -7.52 -49.19 -30.63
C PRO A 373 -8.99 -48.90 -30.95
N GLU A 374 -9.76 -49.89 -31.41
CA GLU A 374 -11.18 -49.73 -31.77
C GLU A 374 -12.07 -49.38 -30.57
N ILE A 375 -11.69 -49.79 -29.35
CA ILE A 375 -12.41 -49.46 -28.11
C ILE A 375 -12.01 -48.06 -27.65
N ILE A 376 -10.70 -47.74 -27.68
CA ILE A 376 -10.17 -46.41 -27.33
C ILE A 376 -10.73 -45.31 -28.25
N GLN A 377 -11.04 -45.61 -29.52
CA GLN A 377 -11.69 -44.66 -30.44
C GLN A 377 -13.21 -44.47 -30.22
N GLN A 378 -13.85 -45.30 -29.39
CA GLN A 378 -15.26 -45.16 -29.02
C GLN A 378 -15.46 -44.45 -27.67
N LEU A 379 -14.45 -44.49 -26.80
CA LEU A 379 -14.39 -43.75 -25.53
C LEU A 379 -14.26 -42.23 -25.77
N GLN A 380 -15.06 -41.42 -25.07
CA GLN A 380 -15.04 -39.95 -25.20
C GLN A 380 -14.13 -39.29 -24.15
N LEU A 381 -12.88 -39.79 -24.05
CA LEU A 381 -11.89 -39.30 -23.09
C LEU A 381 -11.65 -37.79 -23.24
N LYS A 382 -11.69 -37.07 -22.11
CA LYS A 382 -11.52 -35.62 -22.09
C LYS A 382 -10.05 -35.23 -22.19
N THR A 383 -9.74 -34.19 -22.96
CA THR A 383 -8.39 -33.60 -23.03
C THR A 383 -8.13 -32.74 -21.79
N CYS A 384 -7.53 -33.34 -20.75
CA CYS A 384 -7.18 -32.63 -19.52
C CYS A 384 -5.82 -31.93 -19.68
N ASP A 385 -5.81 -30.60 -19.77
CA ASP A 385 -4.59 -29.77 -19.77
C ASP A 385 -4.69 -28.68 -18.70
N ILE A 386 -3.64 -28.56 -17.88
CA ILE A 386 -3.56 -27.57 -16.82
C ILE A 386 -3.34 -26.15 -17.35
N GLN A 387 -2.68 -25.97 -18.50
CA GLN A 387 -2.48 -24.64 -19.07
C GLN A 387 -3.81 -24.05 -19.57
N SER A 388 -4.67 -24.89 -20.18
CA SER A 388 -6.06 -24.55 -20.49
C SER A 388 -6.82 -24.08 -19.25
N PHE A 389 -6.84 -24.86 -18.15
CA PHE A 389 -7.53 -24.48 -16.93
C PHE A 389 -6.94 -23.22 -16.24
N LEU A 390 -5.64 -22.95 -16.40
CA LEU A 390 -5.00 -21.70 -15.92
C LEU A 390 -5.30 -20.49 -16.82
N SER A 391 -5.57 -20.70 -18.11
CA SER A 391 -5.95 -19.64 -19.06
C SER A 391 -7.44 -19.25 -19.00
N GLN A 392 -8.29 -20.06 -18.36
CA GLN A 392 -9.73 -19.82 -18.19
C GLN A 392 -10.02 -18.74 -17.12
N GLY A 393 -9.68 -17.49 -17.47
CA GLY A 393 -10.05 -16.29 -16.73
C GLY A 393 -11.53 -15.90 -16.93
N VAL A 394 -12.07 -15.17 -15.97
CA VAL A 394 -13.44 -14.62 -16.05
C VAL A 394 -13.38 -13.13 -15.72
N GLU A 395 -13.93 -12.29 -16.59
CA GLU A 395 -13.81 -10.84 -16.49
C GLU A 395 -14.57 -10.24 -15.29
N GLY A 396 -13.98 -9.20 -14.70
CA GLY A 396 -14.62 -8.32 -13.72
C GLY A 396 -15.19 -9.08 -12.52
N THR A 397 -16.52 -8.95 -12.32
CA THR A 397 -17.19 -9.53 -11.16
C THR A 397 -17.19 -11.06 -11.14
N GLY A 398 -17.05 -11.73 -12.30
CA GLY A 398 -17.08 -13.19 -12.37
C GLY A 398 -15.92 -13.87 -11.64
N LEU A 399 -14.75 -13.22 -11.58
CA LEU A 399 -13.62 -13.71 -10.79
C LEU A 399 -13.99 -13.86 -9.30
N ALA A 400 -14.72 -12.88 -8.75
CA ALA A 400 -15.14 -12.89 -7.36
C ALA A 400 -16.31 -13.85 -7.11
N PHE A 401 -17.39 -13.73 -7.88
CA PHE A 401 -18.65 -14.45 -7.59
C PHE A 401 -18.71 -15.87 -8.17
N ILE A 402 -17.75 -16.27 -9.02
CA ILE A 402 -17.65 -17.62 -9.61
C ILE A 402 -16.30 -18.28 -9.28
N VAL A 403 -15.16 -17.68 -9.67
CA VAL A 403 -13.85 -18.35 -9.59
C VAL A 403 -13.38 -18.55 -8.14
N PHE A 404 -13.53 -17.53 -7.29
CA PHE A 404 -13.22 -17.64 -5.86
C PHE A 404 -14.23 -18.53 -5.12
N THR A 405 -15.53 -18.36 -5.36
CA THR A 405 -16.61 -19.12 -4.71
C THR A 405 -16.56 -20.62 -5.01
N GLU A 406 -16.18 -21.02 -6.22
CA GLU A 406 -15.92 -22.43 -6.57
C GLU A 406 -14.69 -23.00 -5.83
N ALA A 407 -13.63 -22.21 -5.69
CA ALA A 407 -12.48 -22.61 -4.88
C ALA A 407 -12.84 -22.70 -3.38
N ILE A 408 -13.75 -21.84 -2.91
CA ILE A 408 -14.25 -21.78 -1.53
C ILE A 408 -15.11 -23.00 -1.17
N THR A 409 -15.98 -23.49 -2.06
CA THR A 409 -16.72 -24.74 -1.82
C THR A 409 -15.82 -25.98 -1.86
N LYS A 410 -14.76 -25.95 -2.70
CA LYS A 410 -13.65 -26.90 -2.65
C LYS A 410 -12.71 -26.69 -1.44
N MET A 411 -13.00 -25.73 -0.55
CA MET A 411 -12.22 -25.43 0.65
C MET A 411 -12.93 -25.85 1.97
N PRO A 412 -12.13 -26.34 2.96
CA PRO A 412 -12.63 -26.92 4.21
C PRO A 412 -13.39 -25.98 5.14
N VAL A 413 -14.59 -26.38 5.55
CA VAL A 413 -15.53 -25.50 6.25
C VAL A 413 -15.80 -24.27 5.38
N SER A 414 -16.32 -24.51 4.18
CA SER A 414 -16.60 -23.49 3.17
C SER A 414 -17.45 -22.29 3.64
N PRO A 415 -18.44 -22.45 4.55
CA PRO A 415 -19.20 -21.32 5.10
C PRO A 415 -18.32 -20.37 5.89
N LEU A 416 -17.35 -20.97 6.62
CA LEU A 416 -16.17 -20.29 7.14
C LEU A 416 -15.56 -19.55 5.91
N TRP A 417 -14.98 -20.22 4.91
CA TRP A 417 -14.27 -19.63 3.72
C TRP A 417 -15.01 -18.67 2.76
N SER A 418 -16.22 -18.22 3.07
CA SER A 418 -16.94 -17.24 2.25
C SER A 418 -16.94 -15.83 2.85
N VAL A 419 -16.88 -15.68 4.17
CA VAL A 419 -17.12 -14.41 4.87
C VAL A 419 -15.88 -13.51 5.10
N LEU A 420 -14.74 -13.82 4.46
CA LEU A 420 -13.61 -12.96 4.07
C LEU A 420 -14.11 -12.26 2.85
N PHE A 421 -14.54 -13.12 1.93
CA PHE A 421 -14.30 -12.86 0.56
C PHE A 421 -15.26 -11.76 0.14
N PHE A 422 -16.47 -11.79 0.69
CA PHE A 422 -17.44 -10.75 0.47
C PHE A 422 -17.14 -9.45 1.21
N ILE A 423 -17.26 -9.31 2.53
CA ILE A 423 -17.10 -7.97 3.14
C ILE A 423 -15.65 -7.43 3.16
N MET A 424 -14.63 -8.17 2.68
CA MET A 424 -13.39 -7.60 2.12
C MET A 424 -13.70 -6.61 1.02
N LEU A 425 -14.38 -7.12 0.01
CA LEU A 425 -14.80 -6.41 -1.19
C LEU A 425 -15.79 -5.30 -0.79
N PHE A 426 -16.58 -5.51 0.26
CA PHE A 426 -17.42 -4.46 0.83
C PHE A 426 -16.61 -3.36 1.51
N CYS A 427 -15.56 -3.66 2.28
CA CYS A 427 -14.76 -2.62 2.93
C CYS A 427 -13.84 -1.90 1.94
N LEU A 428 -13.20 -2.62 1.01
CA LEU A 428 -12.54 -2.05 -0.18
C LEU A 428 -13.51 -1.14 -0.94
N GLY A 429 -14.72 -1.66 -1.20
CA GLY A 429 -15.75 -0.93 -1.91
C GLY A 429 -16.17 0.33 -1.15
N LEU A 430 -16.46 0.19 0.14
CA LEU A 430 -16.96 1.25 1.02
C LEU A 430 -15.89 2.33 1.24
N SER A 431 -14.60 1.98 1.34
CA SER A 431 -13.51 2.95 1.40
C SER A 431 -13.34 3.71 0.07
N THR A 432 -13.47 3.06 -1.10
CA THR A 432 -13.49 3.78 -2.38
C THR A 432 -14.71 4.70 -2.48
N MET A 433 -15.87 4.23 -2.03
CA MET A 433 -17.11 5.02 -2.05
C MET A 433 -17.04 6.29 -1.19
N PHE A 434 -16.25 6.31 -0.12
CA PHE A 434 -16.03 7.52 0.67
C PHE A 434 -15.42 8.66 -0.16
N GLY A 435 -14.44 8.38 -1.00
CA GLY A 435 -13.84 9.38 -1.89
C GLY A 435 -14.75 9.78 -3.06
N ASN A 436 -15.50 8.83 -3.63
CA ASN A 436 -16.50 9.12 -4.65
C ASN A 436 -17.61 10.06 -4.13
N ILE A 437 -18.07 9.88 -2.89
CA ILE A 437 -19.08 10.75 -2.28
C ILE A 437 -18.52 12.16 -2.00
N GLU A 438 -17.32 12.28 -1.44
CA GLU A 438 -16.72 13.60 -1.18
C GLU A 438 -16.40 14.35 -2.50
N GLY A 439 -15.99 13.62 -3.54
CA GLY A 439 -15.82 14.09 -4.92
C GLY A 439 -17.10 14.55 -5.63
N VAL A 440 -18.28 14.25 -5.08
CA VAL A 440 -19.57 14.81 -5.54
C VAL A 440 -20.06 15.93 -4.60
N VAL A 441 -20.05 15.69 -3.30
CA VAL A 441 -20.64 16.59 -2.29
C VAL A 441 -19.88 17.92 -2.20
N VAL A 442 -18.54 17.92 -2.21
CA VAL A 442 -17.76 19.15 -2.07
C VAL A 442 -17.87 20.05 -3.32
N PRO A 443 -17.75 19.54 -4.57
CA PRO A 443 -18.07 20.31 -5.77
C PRO A 443 -19.50 20.87 -5.81
N LEU A 444 -20.49 20.11 -5.33
CA LEU A 444 -21.89 20.56 -5.27
C LEU A 444 -22.08 21.73 -4.28
N GLN A 445 -21.32 21.75 -3.17
CA GLN A 445 -21.26 22.86 -2.22
C GLN A 445 -20.52 24.08 -2.83
N ASP A 446 -19.37 23.88 -3.47
CA ASP A 446 -18.61 24.93 -4.20
C ASP A 446 -19.45 25.63 -5.29
N LEU A 447 -20.36 24.90 -5.95
CA LEU A 447 -21.25 25.47 -6.97
C LEU A 447 -22.32 26.42 -6.41
N ASN A 448 -22.59 26.43 -5.09
CA ASN A 448 -23.54 27.32 -4.41
C ASN A 448 -24.98 27.26 -4.99
N LEU A 449 -25.39 26.12 -5.56
CA LEU A 449 -26.72 25.92 -6.17
C LEU A 449 -27.86 25.76 -5.15
N LEU A 450 -27.53 25.35 -3.92
CA LEU A 450 -28.48 25.13 -2.82
C LEU A 450 -28.25 26.13 -1.68
N PRO A 451 -29.24 26.37 -0.79
CA PRO A 451 -29.15 27.40 0.23
C PRO A 451 -28.02 27.11 1.24
N LYS A 452 -27.11 28.08 1.47
CA LYS A 452 -26.03 28.00 2.47
C LYS A 452 -26.46 27.72 3.93
N LYS A 453 -27.77 27.72 4.21
CA LYS A 453 -28.33 27.36 5.52
C LYS A 453 -28.56 25.85 5.70
N TRP A 454 -28.40 25.05 4.64
CA TRP A 454 -28.53 23.59 4.73
C TRP A 454 -27.19 22.99 5.18
N PRO A 455 -27.16 22.12 6.20
CA PRO A 455 -25.92 21.51 6.69
C PRO A 455 -25.52 20.29 5.85
N LYS A 456 -24.27 19.81 5.99
CA LYS A 456 -23.64 18.84 5.08
C LYS A 456 -24.37 17.49 5.04
N GLU A 457 -25.05 17.11 6.12
CA GLU A 457 -25.88 15.91 6.23
C GLU A 457 -26.96 15.86 5.13
N ILE A 458 -27.57 17.00 4.80
CA ILE A 458 -28.63 17.09 3.78
C ILE A 458 -28.05 16.95 2.38
N PHE A 459 -26.90 17.56 2.09
CA PHE A 459 -26.22 17.41 0.79
C PHE A 459 -25.81 15.95 0.56
N THR A 460 -25.23 15.31 1.57
CA THR A 460 -24.79 13.91 1.51
C THR A 460 -26.00 12.97 1.36
N GLY A 461 -27.05 13.16 2.17
CA GLY A 461 -28.26 12.34 2.11
C GLY A 461 -29.01 12.48 0.78
N LEU A 462 -29.16 13.70 0.25
CA LEU A 462 -29.78 13.93 -1.05
C LEU A 462 -28.98 13.26 -2.17
N THR A 463 -27.65 13.34 -2.12
CA THR A 463 -26.76 12.68 -3.09
C THR A 463 -26.96 11.16 -3.05
N CYS A 464 -26.92 10.55 -1.86
CA CYS A 464 -27.15 9.11 -1.69
C CYS A 464 -28.55 8.66 -2.17
N VAL A 465 -29.61 9.44 -1.92
CA VAL A 465 -30.98 9.11 -2.36
C VAL A 465 -31.12 9.21 -3.88
N VAL A 466 -30.55 10.23 -4.53
CA VAL A 466 -30.56 10.35 -5.99
C VAL A 466 -29.78 9.21 -6.65
N SER A 467 -28.59 8.89 -6.14
CA SER A 467 -27.78 7.77 -6.62
C SER A 467 -28.47 6.42 -6.42
N PHE A 468 -29.14 6.20 -5.28
CA PHE A 468 -29.93 4.99 -5.02
C PHE A 468 -31.04 4.80 -6.06
N LEU A 469 -31.82 5.85 -6.34
CA LEU A 469 -32.95 5.77 -7.28
C LEU A 469 -32.51 5.44 -8.72
N ILE A 470 -31.33 5.91 -9.14
CA ILE A 470 -30.76 5.59 -10.46
C ILE A 470 -30.11 4.21 -10.46
N ALA A 471 -29.47 3.81 -9.35
CA ALA A 471 -28.82 2.51 -9.21
C ALA A 471 -29.81 1.32 -9.30
N LEU A 472 -31.11 1.54 -9.13
CA LEU A 472 -32.17 0.54 -9.39
C LEU A 472 -32.13 -0.02 -10.82
N THR A 473 -31.55 0.70 -11.80
CA THR A 473 -31.33 0.18 -13.16
C THR A 473 -30.41 -1.05 -13.18
N PHE A 474 -29.39 -1.09 -12.32
CA PHE A 474 -28.44 -2.21 -12.18
C PHE A 474 -29.00 -3.41 -11.39
N VAL A 475 -30.26 -3.30 -10.92
CA VAL A 475 -31.02 -4.29 -10.14
C VAL A 475 -32.10 -4.99 -11.01
N GLN A 476 -32.13 -4.66 -12.30
CA GLN A 476 -32.93 -5.36 -13.31
C GLN A 476 -32.29 -6.70 -13.70
N GLY A 477 -33.04 -7.59 -14.36
CA GLY A 477 -32.50 -8.85 -14.90
C GLY A 477 -31.43 -8.63 -15.98
N SER A 478 -31.56 -7.58 -16.80
CA SER A 478 -30.47 -7.10 -17.68
C SER A 478 -29.46 -6.19 -16.98
N GLY A 479 -29.62 -5.93 -15.68
CA GLY A 479 -28.84 -4.98 -14.89
C GLY A 479 -27.35 -5.31 -14.79
N ASN A 480 -26.94 -6.55 -15.08
CA ASN A 480 -25.53 -6.89 -15.22
C ASN A 480 -24.90 -6.37 -16.52
N TYR A 481 -25.61 -6.44 -17.65
CA TYR A 481 -25.15 -5.87 -18.91
C TYR A 481 -25.02 -4.34 -18.82
N TRP A 482 -25.99 -3.68 -18.14
CA TRP A 482 -25.91 -2.25 -17.83
C TRP A 482 -24.71 -1.92 -16.93
N LEU A 483 -24.40 -2.74 -15.93
CA LEU A 483 -23.25 -2.52 -15.05
C LEU A 483 -21.92 -2.64 -15.82
N ALA A 484 -21.77 -3.68 -16.66
CA ALA A 484 -20.59 -3.85 -17.51
C ALA A 484 -20.40 -2.69 -18.51
N LEU A 485 -21.50 -2.23 -19.14
CA LEU A 485 -21.47 -1.06 -20.01
C LEU A 485 -21.01 0.23 -19.28
N PHE A 486 -21.43 0.41 -18.03
CA PHE A 486 -21.00 1.57 -17.23
C PHE A 486 -19.53 1.45 -16.81
N ASP A 487 -19.05 0.29 -16.34
CA ASP A 487 -17.65 0.11 -15.93
C ASP A 487 -16.68 0.24 -17.12
N GLY A 488 -17.04 -0.26 -18.30
CA GLY A 488 -16.20 -0.15 -19.50
C GLY A 488 -16.02 1.27 -20.03
N PHE A 489 -17.03 2.15 -19.90
CA PHE A 489 -17.04 3.47 -20.56
C PHE A 489 -17.02 4.69 -19.63
N ALA A 490 -17.55 4.62 -18.41
CA ALA A 490 -17.76 5.81 -17.57
C ALA A 490 -16.46 6.37 -16.95
N GLY A 491 -15.47 5.52 -16.64
CA GLY A 491 -14.16 5.95 -16.13
C GLY A 491 -13.03 5.94 -17.17
N SER A 492 -13.20 5.28 -18.31
CA SER A 492 -12.11 5.10 -19.29
C SER A 492 -11.72 6.40 -20.02
N ILE A 493 -12.60 6.93 -20.88
CA ILE A 493 -12.30 8.17 -21.63
C ILE A 493 -12.30 9.41 -20.72
N PRO A 494 -13.29 9.61 -19.81
CA PRO A 494 -13.39 10.84 -19.05
C PRO A 494 -12.16 11.13 -18.19
N LEU A 495 -11.60 10.13 -17.48
CA LEU A 495 -10.44 10.34 -16.61
C LEU A 495 -9.20 10.77 -17.40
N LEU A 496 -8.92 10.13 -18.54
CA LEU A 496 -7.81 10.51 -19.44
C LEU A 496 -7.96 11.94 -19.96
N VAL A 497 -9.17 12.34 -20.37
CA VAL A 497 -9.45 13.70 -20.88
C VAL A 497 -9.36 14.75 -19.77
N ILE A 498 -9.87 14.46 -18.57
CA ILE A 498 -9.77 15.35 -17.41
C ILE A 498 -8.31 15.52 -17.01
N ALA A 499 -7.59 14.42 -16.75
CA ALA A 499 -6.20 14.44 -16.30
C ALA A 499 -5.26 15.18 -17.26
N LEU A 500 -5.44 14.99 -18.58
CA LEU A 500 -4.68 15.74 -19.59
C LEU A 500 -4.91 17.26 -19.45
N VAL A 501 -6.15 17.68 -19.21
CA VAL A 501 -6.49 19.10 -19.01
C VAL A 501 -6.01 19.61 -17.65
N GLU A 502 -6.02 18.79 -16.60
CA GLU A 502 -5.53 19.16 -15.25
C GLU A 502 -4.01 19.43 -15.25
N ILE A 503 -3.21 18.57 -15.89
CA ILE A 503 -1.77 18.84 -16.06
C ILE A 503 -1.56 20.11 -16.91
N ILE A 504 -2.27 20.25 -18.03
CA ILE A 504 -2.15 21.44 -18.90
C ILE A 504 -2.53 22.72 -18.13
N ALA A 505 -3.56 22.66 -17.29
CA ALA A 505 -4.02 23.77 -16.46
C ALA A 505 -2.96 24.22 -15.45
N VAL A 506 -2.36 23.31 -14.69
CA VAL A 506 -1.33 23.66 -13.70
C VAL A 506 -0.02 24.08 -14.38
N VAL A 507 0.45 23.34 -15.39
CA VAL A 507 1.76 23.55 -16.00
C VAL A 507 1.81 24.78 -16.92
N TYR A 508 0.75 25.06 -17.70
CA TYR A 508 0.78 26.09 -18.74
C TYR A 508 -0.15 27.30 -18.50
N ILE A 509 -1.26 27.15 -17.75
CA ILE A 509 -2.24 28.23 -17.48
C ILE A 509 -2.01 28.90 -16.12
N TYR A 510 -1.76 28.11 -15.08
CA TYR A 510 -1.28 28.60 -13.78
C TYR A 510 0.23 28.92 -13.89
N GLY A 511 0.96 28.01 -14.53
CA GLY A 511 2.35 28.14 -14.93
C GLY A 511 3.28 27.44 -13.96
N ILE A 512 4.07 26.49 -14.46
CA ILE A 512 4.98 25.65 -13.66
C ILE A 512 5.89 26.47 -12.73
N ASP A 513 6.40 27.62 -13.19
CA ASP A 513 7.21 28.54 -12.36
C ASP A 513 6.47 29.07 -11.12
N ARG A 514 5.14 29.26 -11.19
CA ARG A 514 4.31 29.65 -10.03
C ARG A 514 3.98 28.43 -9.17
N PHE A 515 3.59 27.32 -9.78
CA PHE A 515 3.34 26.07 -9.05
C PHE A 515 4.57 25.66 -8.23
N ASN A 516 5.76 25.88 -8.78
CA ASN A 516 7.04 25.80 -8.10
C ASN A 516 7.13 26.75 -6.89
N LYS A 517 6.73 28.04 -6.99
CA LYS A 517 6.69 28.99 -5.85
C LYS A 517 5.73 28.58 -4.75
N ASP A 518 4.56 28.06 -5.11
CA ASP A 518 3.55 27.63 -4.15
C ASP A 518 3.98 26.35 -3.42
N LEU A 519 4.56 25.41 -4.17
CA LEU A 519 5.33 24.29 -3.63
C LEU A 519 6.64 24.73 -2.96
N GLU A 520 7.03 26.02 -2.96
CA GLU A 520 8.07 26.51 -2.05
C GLU A 520 7.54 26.81 -0.67
N PHE A 521 6.61 27.75 -0.62
CA PHE A 521 6.15 28.39 0.60
C PHE A 521 5.84 27.41 1.75
N MET A 522 5.42 26.20 1.43
CA MET A 522 4.96 25.27 2.44
C MET A 522 6.11 24.58 3.24
N VAL A 523 7.25 24.11 2.68
CA VAL A 523 7.92 22.95 3.34
C VAL A 523 9.52 22.79 3.29
N GLY A 524 10.41 23.59 2.62
CA GLY A 524 11.88 23.24 2.46
C GLY A 524 12.90 23.79 1.37
N HIS A 525 13.17 23.06 0.24
CA HIS A 525 14.36 23.06 -0.68
C HIS A 525 14.22 23.30 -2.26
N LYS A 526 14.83 22.56 -3.24
CA LYS A 526 14.61 22.60 -4.75
C LYS A 526 15.25 21.38 -5.50
N PRO A 527 14.82 21.01 -6.72
CA PRO A 527 13.71 20.09 -7.03
C PRO A 527 14.15 18.62 -6.82
N ASN A 528 13.40 17.68 -7.40
CA ASN A 528 14.12 16.80 -8.33
C ASN A 528 13.71 17.09 -9.79
N LEU A 529 14.66 16.87 -10.69
CA LEU A 529 14.49 17.10 -12.12
C LEU A 529 13.42 16.19 -12.74
N PHE A 530 13.10 15.07 -12.09
CA PHE A 530 12.08 14.11 -12.54
C PHE A 530 10.69 14.75 -12.59
N TRP A 531 10.19 15.40 -11.53
CA TRP A 531 8.87 16.08 -11.57
C TRP A 531 8.79 17.17 -12.63
N GLN A 532 9.89 17.89 -12.87
CA GLN A 532 9.95 18.91 -13.90
C GLN A 532 9.91 18.31 -15.32
N ILE A 533 10.43 17.10 -15.52
CA ILE A 533 10.36 16.39 -16.81
C ILE A 533 8.99 15.73 -17.00
N THR A 534 8.44 15.09 -15.97
CA THR A 534 7.16 14.39 -16.05
C THR A 534 6.00 15.35 -16.32
N TRP A 535 5.81 16.36 -15.47
CA TRP A 535 4.73 17.33 -15.63
C TRP A 535 4.84 18.17 -16.92
N ARG A 536 6.04 18.58 -17.34
CA ARG A 536 6.20 19.44 -18.52
C ARG A 536 6.07 18.68 -19.84
N PHE A 537 6.52 17.43 -19.90
CA PHE A 537 6.66 16.70 -21.15
C PHE A 537 6.13 15.28 -21.09
N LEU A 538 6.59 14.46 -20.14
CA LEU A 538 6.40 13.01 -20.23
C LEU A 538 4.94 12.62 -20.05
N SER A 539 4.32 12.97 -18.92
CA SER A 539 2.92 12.61 -18.62
C SER A 539 1.92 13.23 -19.62
N PRO A 540 2.03 14.51 -20.04
CA PRO A 540 1.19 15.04 -21.12
C PRO A 540 1.31 14.29 -22.45
N ILE A 541 2.49 13.77 -22.79
CA ILE A 541 2.72 13.02 -24.03
C ILE A 541 2.20 11.59 -23.91
N THR A 542 2.44 10.89 -22.80
CA THR A 542 1.99 9.50 -22.64
C THR A 542 0.47 9.41 -22.52
N ILE A 543 -0.20 10.32 -21.80
CA ILE A 543 -1.66 10.38 -21.73
C ILE A 543 -2.26 10.66 -23.12
N LEU A 544 -1.63 11.54 -23.91
CA LEU A 544 -2.05 11.80 -25.29
C LEU A 544 -1.87 10.56 -26.19
N VAL A 545 -0.81 9.77 -26.00
CA VAL A 545 -0.60 8.51 -26.73
C VAL A 545 -1.63 7.45 -26.32
N ILE A 546 -1.94 7.29 -25.03
CA ILE A 546 -2.98 6.37 -24.54
C ILE A 546 -4.35 6.77 -25.09
N LEU A 547 -4.68 8.08 -25.08
CA LEU A 547 -5.91 8.60 -25.65
C LEU A 547 -6.00 8.35 -27.18
N LEU A 548 -4.90 8.47 -27.90
CA LEU A 548 -4.82 8.12 -29.33
C LEU A 548 -4.98 6.62 -29.57
N PHE A 549 -4.34 5.76 -28.76
CA PHE A 549 -4.52 4.31 -28.81
C PHE A 549 -5.98 3.93 -28.55
N PHE A 550 -6.64 4.55 -27.57
CA PHE A 550 -8.07 4.36 -27.31
C PHE A 550 -8.93 4.67 -28.54
N PHE A 551 -8.73 5.82 -29.19
CA PHE A 551 -9.49 6.14 -30.40
C PHE A 551 -9.21 5.14 -31.54
N ILE A 552 -7.97 4.65 -31.68
CA ILE A 552 -7.61 3.65 -32.70
C ILE A 552 -8.28 2.30 -32.41
N THR A 553 -8.24 1.80 -31.17
CA THR A 553 -8.81 0.50 -30.81
C THR A 553 -10.33 0.52 -30.83
N THR A 554 -10.97 1.55 -30.26
CA THR A 554 -12.44 1.67 -30.19
C THR A 554 -13.10 1.93 -31.55
N VAL A 555 -12.40 2.55 -32.51
CA VAL A 555 -12.90 2.68 -33.90
C VAL A 555 -12.69 1.39 -34.71
N SER A 556 -11.71 0.55 -34.33
CA SER A 556 -11.37 -0.67 -35.08
C SER A 556 -12.12 -1.93 -34.60
N LYS A 557 -12.51 -2.01 -33.32
CA LYS A 557 -13.31 -3.13 -32.77
C LYS A 557 -14.81 -2.90 -32.96
N GLN A 558 -15.55 -3.98 -33.22
CA GLN A 558 -17.00 -4.02 -33.04
C GLN A 558 -17.31 -4.17 -31.54
N LEU A 559 -18.46 -3.67 -31.09
CA LEU A 559 -18.84 -3.71 -29.67
C LEU A 559 -19.78 -4.89 -29.40
N SER A 560 -19.22 -5.98 -28.89
CA SER A 560 -19.93 -7.16 -28.41
C SER A 560 -20.15 -7.13 -26.89
N TYR A 561 -21.04 -8.00 -26.40
CA TYR A 561 -21.20 -8.35 -24.98
C TYR A 561 -21.56 -9.83 -24.83
N SER A 562 -21.11 -10.44 -23.73
CA SER A 562 -21.33 -11.85 -23.43
C SER A 562 -22.70 -12.07 -22.76
N ILE A 563 -23.52 -12.99 -23.30
CA ILE A 563 -24.85 -13.33 -22.77
C ILE A 563 -24.91 -14.73 -22.13
N TRP A 564 -25.86 -14.88 -21.18
CA TRP A 564 -26.24 -16.16 -20.60
C TRP A 564 -27.58 -16.62 -21.17
N ASP A 565 -27.54 -17.51 -22.17
CA ASP A 565 -28.72 -18.18 -22.74
C ASP A 565 -28.63 -19.71 -22.53
N PRO A 566 -29.48 -20.31 -21.67
CA PRO A 566 -29.55 -21.77 -21.48
C PRO A 566 -29.85 -22.58 -22.76
N ASN A 567 -30.41 -21.93 -23.78
CA ASN A 567 -30.82 -22.54 -25.05
C ASN A 567 -29.73 -22.48 -26.12
N ALA A 568 -28.58 -21.83 -25.86
CA ALA A 568 -27.49 -21.72 -26.82
C ALA A 568 -26.88 -23.10 -27.17
N ASP A 569 -26.50 -23.26 -28.44
CA ASP A 569 -25.94 -24.50 -29.00
C ASP A 569 -24.66 -24.97 -28.27
N VAL A 570 -23.92 -24.04 -27.65
CA VAL A 570 -22.60 -24.28 -27.00
C VAL A 570 -22.62 -23.92 -25.49
N PHE A 571 -23.78 -23.95 -24.84
CA PHE A 571 -23.87 -23.81 -23.38
C PHE A 571 -23.08 -24.94 -22.67
N PRO A 572 -22.24 -24.65 -21.65
CA PRO A 572 -22.26 -23.44 -20.80
C PRO A 572 -21.31 -22.30 -21.20
N ALA A 573 -20.71 -22.32 -22.39
CA ALA A 573 -19.89 -21.19 -22.83
C ALA A 573 -20.75 -19.93 -23.07
N LEU A 574 -20.32 -18.78 -22.54
CA LEU A 574 -20.96 -17.50 -22.81
C LEU A 574 -20.86 -17.16 -24.30
N THR A 575 -21.96 -16.73 -24.89
CA THR A 575 -22.01 -16.34 -26.31
C THR A 575 -21.84 -14.82 -26.43
N GLU A 576 -20.98 -14.34 -27.33
CA GLU A 576 -20.88 -12.90 -27.63
C GLU A 576 -21.92 -12.46 -28.67
N VAL A 577 -22.57 -11.33 -28.41
CA VAL A 577 -23.59 -10.72 -29.27
C VAL A 577 -23.31 -9.22 -29.41
N ASP A 578 -23.58 -8.64 -30.59
CA ASP A 578 -23.43 -7.19 -30.83
C ASP A 578 -24.35 -6.33 -29.96
N TYR A 579 -23.84 -5.22 -29.42
CA TYR A 579 -24.66 -4.23 -28.72
C TYR A 579 -25.68 -3.54 -29.66
N PRO A 580 -26.95 -3.39 -29.26
CA PRO A 580 -27.95 -2.64 -30.01
C PRO A 580 -27.53 -1.21 -30.36
N ASN A 581 -27.88 -0.73 -31.56
CA ASN A 581 -27.39 0.57 -32.06
C ASN A 581 -27.72 1.78 -31.17
N TRP A 582 -28.77 1.72 -30.35
CA TRP A 582 -29.13 2.80 -29.42
C TRP A 582 -28.14 2.93 -28.23
N ILE A 583 -27.40 1.86 -27.89
CA ILE A 583 -26.34 1.87 -26.86
C ILE A 583 -25.25 2.90 -27.19
N LYS A 584 -25.00 3.17 -28.49
CA LYS A 584 -24.02 4.18 -28.93
C LYS A 584 -24.37 5.59 -28.43
N ALA A 585 -25.66 5.89 -28.26
CA ALA A 585 -26.10 7.14 -27.64
C ALA A 585 -25.89 7.14 -26.10
N VAL A 586 -26.06 5.99 -25.44
CA VAL A 586 -25.76 5.83 -24.00
C VAL A 586 -24.25 5.99 -23.75
N ILE A 587 -23.39 5.37 -24.56
CA ILE A 587 -21.93 5.53 -24.47
C ILE A 587 -21.53 7.00 -24.65
N PHE A 588 -22.16 7.73 -25.58
CA PHE A 588 -21.95 9.17 -25.72
C PHE A 588 -22.41 9.99 -24.50
N ILE A 589 -23.48 9.57 -23.81
CA ILE A 589 -23.91 10.20 -22.55
C ILE A 589 -22.90 9.92 -21.42
N LEU A 590 -22.41 8.68 -21.30
CA LEU A 590 -21.49 8.27 -20.23
C LEU A 590 -20.10 8.88 -20.41
N ALA A 591 -19.47 8.68 -21.57
CA ALA A 591 -18.08 9.10 -21.80
C ALA A 591 -17.98 10.50 -22.46
N GLY A 592 -18.95 10.86 -23.30
CA GLY A 592 -18.93 12.11 -24.06
C GLY A 592 -19.34 13.33 -23.23
N VAL A 593 -20.40 13.26 -22.42
CA VAL A 593 -20.90 14.43 -21.67
C VAL A 593 -19.90 14.95 -20.62
N PRO A 594 -19.24 14.11 -19.79
CA PRO A 594 -18.19 14.61 -18.88
C PRO A 594 -17.04 15.27 -19.66
N SER A 595 -16.52 14.59 -20.68
CA SER A 595 -15.42 15.08 -21.53
C SER A 595 -15.74 16.40 -22.23
N LEU A 596 -16.94 16.55 -22.78
CA LEU A 596 -17.40 17.76 -23.47
C LEU A 596 -17.80 18.89 -22.52
N SER A 597 -18.05 18.62 -21.24
CA SER A 597 -18.37 19.68 -20.27
C SER A 597 -17.21 20.68 -20.13
N ILE A 598 -15.96 20.24 -20.26
CA ILE A 598 -14.75 21.08 -20.20
C ILE A 598 -14.80 22.20 -21.28
N PRO A 599 -14.81 21.91 -22.60
CA PRO A 599 -14.89 22.94 -23.62
C PRO A 599 -16.23 23.70 -23.62
N VAL A 600 -17.35 23.05 -23.29
CA VAL A 600 -18.67 23.72 -23.26
C VAL A 600 -18.72 24.81 -22.19
N PHE A 601 -18.25 24.53 -20.96
CA PHE A 601 -18.20 25.56 -19.92
C PHE A 601 -17.18 26.67 -20.24
N ALA A 602 -16.04 26.35 -20.88
CA ALA A 602 -15.09 27.36 -21.35
C ALA A 602 -15.72 28.30 -22.41
N ILE A 603 -16.45 27.76 -23.39
CA ILE A 603 -17.17 28.54 -24.42
C ILE A 603 -18.27 29.41 -23.79
N ILE A 604 -19.08 28.85 -22.88
CA ILE A 604 -20.11 29.61 -22.15
C ILE A 604 -19.49 30.76 -21.35
N ARG A 605 -18.31 30.55 -20.74
CA ARG A 605 -17.55 31.60 -20.03
C ARG A 605 -17.06 32.69 -20.99
N ALA A 606 -16.52 32.31 -22.14
CA ALA A 606 -16.03 33.23 -23.17
C ALA A 606 -17.15 34.11 -23.74
N LEU A 607 -18.29 33.50 -24.10
CA LEU A 607 -19.47 34.24 -24.60
C LEU A 607 -19.99 35.22 -23.55
N ARG A 608 -20.11 34.80 -22.28
CA ARG A 608 -20.50 35.70 -21.18
C ARG A 608 -19.50 36.84 -20.96
N SER A 609 -18.20 36.59 -21.08
CA SER A 609 -17.15 37.62 -20.93
C SER A 609 -17.11 38.60 -22.10
N CYS A 610 -17.41 38.16 -23.32
CA CYS A 610 -17.58 39.07 -24.46
C CYS A 610 -18.80 39.99 -24.27
N ILE A 611 -19.91 39.42 -23.76
CA ILE A 611 -21.14 40.17 -23.44
C ILE A 611 -20.93 41.13 -22.25
N SER A 612 -20.09 40.79 -21.26
CA SER A 612 -19.78 41.70 -20.14
C SER A 612 -18.88 42.85 -20.57
N ARG A 613 -17.82 42.59 -21.35
CA ARG A 613 -16.93 43.64 -21.86
C ARG A 613 -17.68 44.66 -22.72
N GLY A 614 -18.63 44.22 -23.54
CA GLY A 614 -19.53 45.10 -24.29
C GLY A 614 -20.49 45.96 -23.43
N LYS A 615 -20.58 45.71 -22.12
CA LYS A 615 -21.24 46.60 -21.15
C LYS A 615 -20.23 47.44 -20.35
N GLU A 616 -19.09 46.86 -19.97
CA GLU A 616 -18.03 47.55 -19.23
C GLU A 616 -17.39 48.68 -20.06
N GLU A 617 -17.26 48.53 -21.38
CA GLU A 617 -16.88 49.62 -22.30
C GLU A 617 -17.94 50.74 -22.34
N GLN A 618 -19.21 50.42 -22.07
CA GLN A 618 -20.32 51.39 -22.05
C GLN A 618 -20.47 52.11 -20.70
N GLU A 619 -20.11 51.46 -19.58
CA GLU A 619 -20.09 52.08 -18.24
C GLU A 619 -18.80 52.86 -17.97
N SER A 620 -17.63 52.38 -18.41
CA SER A 620 -16.34 53.09 -18.24
C SER A 620 -16.30 54.43 -18.96
N HIS A 621 -16.93 54.54 -20.15
CA HIS A 621 -17.17 55.81 -20.84
C HIS A 621 -17.97 56.82 -20.00
N LEU A 622 -18.79 56.34 -19.05
CA LEU A 622 -19.65 57.15 -18.17
C LEU A 622 -18.91 57.53 -16.88
N VAL A 623 -18.10 56.63 -16.32
CA VAL A 623 -17.23 56.89 -15.16
C VAL A 623 -16.13 57.89 -15.48
N HIS A 624 -15.51 57.82 -16.66
CA HIS A 624 -14.40 58.72 -17.04
C HIS A 624 -14.84 60.20 -17.07
N ILE A 625 -16.10 60.48 -17.42
CA ILE A 625 -16.70 61.82 -17.37
C ILE A 625 -16.82 62.34 -15.92
N SER A 626 -17.17 61.45 -14.98
CA SER A 626 -17.34 61.78 -13.56
C SER A 626 -16.00 62.15 -12.88
N GLN A 627 -14.93 61.41 -13.17
CA GLN A 627 -13.61 61.69 -12.58
C GLN A 627 -13.05 63.03 -13.04
N THR A 628 -13.19 63.38 -14.34
CA THR A 628 -12.77 64.70 -14.87
C THR A 628 -13.52 65.90 -14.27
N LEU A 629 -14.67 65.69 -13.61
CA LEU A 629 -15.39 66.75 -12.88
C LEU A 629 -14.94 66.87 -11.42
N THR A 630 -14.32 65.84 -10.85
CA THR A 630 -13.98 65.77 -9.41
C THR A 630 -12.60 66.37 -9.12
N GLU A 631 -11.62 66.19 -10.02
CA GLU A 631 -10.25 66.68 -9.85
C GLU A 631 -10.11 68.22 -9.95
N ALA A 632 -11.19 68.93 -10.28
CA ALA A 632 -11.22 70.40 -10.36
C ALA A 632 -11.47 71.12 -9.01
N MET A 633 -11.71 70.39 -7.89
CA MET A 633 -12.23 70.99 -6.65
C MET A 633 -11.65 70.44 -5.32
N ALA A 634 -10.33 70.52 -5.06
CA ALA A 634 -9.80 70.45 -3.67
C ALA A 634 -8.35 70.95 -3.49
N THR A 635 -8.13 72.19 -3.01
CA THR A 635 -6.84 72.61 -2.40
C THR A 635 -6.98 73.74 -1.36
N ARG A 636 -6.99 73.42 -0.04
CA ARG A 636 -6.53 74.35 1.04
C ARG A 636 -6.57 73.72 2.45
N SER A 637 -5.53 74.04 3.25
CA SER A 637 -5.53 74.17 4.73
C SER A 637 -5.92 72.94 5.59
N GLU A 638 -5.49 72.76 6.85
CA GLU A 638 -4.50 73.41 7.74
C GLU A 638 -4.10 72.43 8.87
N ALA A 639 -3.19 72.81 9.79
CA ALA A 639 -2.77 72.00 10.95
C ALA A 639 -2.24 72.93 12.09
N SER A 640 -2.04 72.53 13.35
CA SER A 640 -2.07 71.21 14.04
C SER A 640 -2.39 71.39 15.53
N THR A 641 -2.71 70.31 16.28
CA THR A 641 -2.87 70.35 17.75
C THR A 641 -2.40 69.09 18.49
N ASP A 642 -1.97 69.32 19.73
CA ASP A 642 -1.46 68.36 20.75
C ASP A 642 -2.56 67.42 21.29
N ALA A 643 -2.36 66.15 21.66
CA ALA A 643 -1.35 65.45 22.50
C ALA A 643 -1.68 65.41 24.01
N HIS A 644 -2.03 64.22 24.53
CA HIS A 644 -1.87 63.84 25.95
C HIS A 644 -1.96 62.32 26.14
N GLN A 645 -1.05 61.72 26.93
CA GLN A 645 -1.31 60.97 28.17
C GLN A 645 -0.06 60.14 28.56
N GLU A 646 0.52 60.43 29.73
CA GLU A 646 1.53 59.58 30.41
C GLU A 646 0.80 58.44 31.18
N ASP A 647 1.39 57.31 31.58
CA ASP A 647 2.48 57.19 32.57
C ASP A 647 3.09 55.76 32.56
N LEU A 648 4.23 55.57 33.21
CA LEU A 648 5.11 54.41 33.05
C LEU A 648 5.82 54.03 34.37
N ARG A 649 5.27 53.09 35.16
CA ARG A 649 6.03 52.09 36.00
C ARG A 649 5.18 51.19 36.92
N ALA A 650 5.43 49.89 36.82
CA ALA A 650 5.50 48.95 37.94
C ALA A 650 6.75 48.07 37.76
N LYS A 651 7.12 47.25 38.76
CA LYS A 651 8.45 46.59 38.84
C LYS A 651 8.42 45.07 38.54
N THR A 652 9.43 44.65 37.77
CA THR A 652 10.43 43.58 38.04
C THR A 652 10.02 42.22 38.63
N GLU A 653 10.67 41.16 38.09
CA GLU A 653 10.66 39.74 38.54
C GLU A 653 9.30 39.02 38.38
N GLU A 654 9.21 37.79 37.84
CA GLU A 654 10.22 36.72 37.62
C GLU A 654 10.28 36.24 36.14
N ALA A 655 11.27 35.41 35.80
CA ALA A 655 11.39 34.76 34.49
C ALA A 655 11.23 33.22 34.61
N PRO A 656 10.37 32.58 33.78
CA PRO A 656 10.41 31.12 33.62
C PRO A 656 11.64 30.74 32.79
N GLY A 657 12.55 29.96 33.38
CA GLY A 657 13.88 29.69 32.80
C GLY A 657 13.90 28.69 31.64
N ASP A 658 15.03 28.70 30.91
CA ASP A 658 15.30 27.80 29.78
C ASP A 658 15.23 26.31 30.18
N LEU A 659 14.45 25.54 29.42
CA LEU A 659 14.37 24.09 29.52
C LEU A 659 15.54 23.43 28.76
N GLU A 660 16.68 23.23 29.44
CA GLU A 660 17.74 22.36 28.92
C GLU A 660 17.18 20.95 28.61
N ARG A 661 17.51 20.39 27.43
CA ARG A 661 17.18 18.99 27.13
C ARG A 661 17.92 18.04 28.08
N PRO A 662 17.30 16.91 28.47
CA PRO A 662 17.98 15.83 29.20
C PRO A 662 19.16 15.28 28.38
N LYS A 663 20.05 14.54 29.03
CA LYS A 663 21.29 14.00 28.43
C LYS A 663 21.40 12.51 28.80
N TRP A 664 22.02 11.70 27.94
CA TRP A 664 22.29 10.28 28.25
C TRP A 664 23.19 10.13 29.49
N ASP A 665 22.89 9.16 30.36
CA ASP A 665 23.68 8.87 31.58
C ASP A 665 25.14 8.51 31.21
N ASN A 666 25.33 7.77 30.10
CA ASN A 666 26.66 7.46 29.55
C ASN A 666 26.61 7.13 28.04
N LYS A 667 27.78 7.05 27.39
CA LYS A 667 27.89 6.77 25.94
C LYS A 667 27.45 5.36 25.53
N VAL A 668 27.62 4.37 26.41
CA VAL A 668 27.31 2.96 26.12
C VAL A 668 25.79 2.75 26.06
N GLN A 669 25.05 3.43 26.93
CA GLN A 669 23.59 3.50 26.92
C GLN A 669 23.06 4.01 25.57
N TYR A 670 23.61 5.11 25.06
CA TYR A 670 23.29 5.66 23.74
C TYR A 670 23.59 4.68 22.60
N MET A 671 24.80 4.10 22.57
CA MET A 671 25.17 3.12 21.53
C MET A 671 24.31 1.85 21.57
N LEU A 672 24.05 1.29 22.76
CA LEU A 672 23.17 0.12 22.92
C LEU A 672 21.73 0.44 22.54
N THR A 673 21.25 1.68 22.76
CA THR A 673 19.91 2.08 22.30
C THR A 673 19.85 2.12 20.78
N CYS A 674 20.86 2.69 20.12
CA CYS A 674 20.94 2.72 18.65
C CYS A 674 21.07 1.31 18.06
N ILE A 675 21.90 0.45 18.65
CA ILE A 675 22.09 -0.95 18.24
C ILE A 675 20.83 -1.79 18.50
N GLY A 676 20.15 -1.58 19.63
CA GLY A 676 18.89 -2.26 19.96
C GLY A 676 17.68 -1.80 19.15
N PHE A 677 17.78 -0.63 18.51
CA PHE A 677 16.82 -0.14 17.54
C PHE A 677 17.14 -0.64 16.11
N ALA A 678 18.40 -0.63 15.71
CA ALA A 678 18.87 -1.17 14.42
C ALA A 678 18.73 -2.70 14.31
N VAL A 679 19.04 -3.42 15.38
CA VAL A 679 18.95 -4.90 15.44
C VAL A 679 17.65 -5.30 16.11
N GLY A 680 16.55 -4.96 15.44
CA GLY A 680 15.20 -5.39 15.81
C GLY A 680 14.86 -6.80 15.29
N LEU A 681 13.60 -7.19 15.50
CA LEU A 681 13.04 -8.51 15.15
C LEU A 681 13.29 -8.95 13.70
N GLY A 682 13.31 -7.99 12.75
CA GLY A 682 13.57 -8.27 11.34
C GLY A 682 14.89 -8.99 11.06
N ASN A 683 15.93 -8.75 11.86
CA ASN A 683 17.24 -9.40 11.65
C ASN A 683 17.27 -10.87 12.06
N VAL A 684 16.33 -11.33 12.91
CA VAL A 684 16.28 -12.72 13.39
C VAL A 684 15.49 -13.63 12.45
N TRP A 685 14.44 -13.15 11.79
CA TRP A 685 13.62 -13.97 10.88
C TRP A 685 13.58 -13.51 9.43
N ARG A 686 13.62 -12.20 9.12
CA ARG A 686 13.48 -11.71 7.74
C ARG A 686 14.78 -11.85 6.96
N PHE A 687 15.92 -11.45 7.55
CA PHE A 687 17.22 -11.56 6.88
C PHE A 687 17.61 -13.01 6.52
N PRO A 688 17.49 -14.02 7.42
CA PRO A 688 17.79 -15.41 7.06
C PRO A 688 16.84 -15.97 5.98
N TYR A 689 15.55 -15.65 6.05
CA TYR A 689 14.56 -16.03 5.04
C TYR A 689 14.93 -15.48 3.66
N LEU A 690 15.29 -14.20 3.55
CA LEU A 690 15.73 -13.60 2.28
C LEU A 690 17.01 -14.25 1.72
N CYS A 691 17.97 -14.60 2.57
CA CYS A 691 19.16 -15.35 2.14
C CYS A 691 18.79 -16.76 1.62
N GLN A 692 17.82 -17.42 2.25
CA GLN A 692 17.41 -18.77 1.89
C GLN A 692 16.69 -18.83 0.52
N ILE A 693 15.73 -17.94 0.28
CA ILE A 693 14.93 -17.95 -0.96
C ILE A 693 15.69 -17.46 -2.20
N TYR A 694 16.83 -16.76 -2.02
CA TYR A 694 17.61 -16.16 -3.11
C TYR A 694 19.00 -16.79 -3.28
N GLY A 695 19.10 -18.11 -3.13
CA GLY A 695 20.30 -18.88 -3.46
C GLY A 695 21.50 -18.61 -2.55
N GLY A 696 21.25 -18.38 -1.25
CA GLY A 696 22.27 -18.23 -0.22
C GLY A 696 23.18 -17.03 -0.48
N GLY A 697 24.45 -17.33 -0.77
CA GLY A 697 25.49 -16.32 -1.01
C GLY A 697 25.20 -15.39 -2.18
N ALA A 698 24.30 -15.75 -3.09
CA ALA A 698 23.89 -14.90 -4.20
C ALA A 698 23.11 -13.65 -3.73
N PHE A 699 22.39 -13.72 -2.60
CA PHE A 699 21.75 -12.56 -1.97
C PHE A 699 22.75 -11.66 -1.24
N LEU A 700 23.81 -12.23 -0.66
CA LEU A 700 24.80 -11.49 0.12
C LEU A 700 25.60 -10.49 -0.73
N VAL A 701 25.80 -10.77 -2.03
CA VAL A 701 26.53 -9.86 -2.94
C VAL A 701 25.82 -8.51 -3.12
N PRO A 702 24.55 -8.43 -3.58
CA PRO A 702 23.83 -7.17 -3.65
C PRO A 702 23.61 -6.52 -2.28
N TYR A 703 23.40 -7.32 -1.22
CA TYR A 703 23.24 -6.79 0.14
C TYR A 703 24.50 -6.04 0.60
N LEU A 704 25.68 -6.60 0.38
CA LEU A 704 26.95 -5.93 0.70
C LEU A 704 27.21 -4.69 -0.18
N ILE A 705 26.77 -4.71 -1.45
CA ILE A 705 26.89 -3.55 -2.36
C ILE A 705 26.00 -2.40 -1.86
N ALA A 706 24.71 -2.64 -1.63
CA ALA A 706 23.81 -1.61 -1.10
C ALA A 706 24.21 -1.18 0.31
N LEU A 707 24.75 -2.06 1.15
CA LEU A 707 25.23 -1.70 2.49
C LEU A 707 26.38 -0.69 2.42
N VAL A 708 27.38 -0.93 1.56
CA VAL A 708 28.54 -0.05 1.41
C VAL A 708 28.22 1.26 0.70
N PHE A 709 27.36 1.24 -0.32
CA PHE A 709 27.11 2.40 -1.19
C PHE A 709 25.82 3.18 -0.88
N GLU A 710 24.94 2.68 -0.02
CA GLU A 710 23.67 3.33 0.35
C GLU A 710 23.44 3.31 1.88
N GLY A 711 23.53 2.14 2.52
CA GLY A 711 23.28 1.98 3.96
C GLY A 711 24.21 2.76 4.89
N LEU A 712 25.53 2.52 4.79
CA LEU A 712 26.51 3.21 5.64
C LEU A 712 26.59 4.73 5.39
N PRO A 713 26.50 5.24 4.14
CA PRO A 713 26.41 6.67 3.87
C PRO A 713 25.21 7.35 4.54
N LEU A 714 24.04 6.70 4.58
CA LEU A 714 22.85 7.21 5.27
C LEU A 714 23.01 7.16 6.80
N LEU A 715 23.48 6.04 7.35
CA LEU A 715 23.69 5.87 8.79
C LEU A 715 24.60 6.95 9.38
N TYR A 716 25.71 7.24 8.69
CA TYR A 716 26.65 8.26 9.13
C TYR A 716 26.05 9.66 9.06
N LEU A 717 25.19 9.93 8.06
CA LEU A 717 24.51 11.20 7.87
C LEU A 717 23.47 11.48 8.97
N GLU A 718 22.57 10.55 9.27
CA GLU A 718 21.54 10.71 10.32
C GLU A 718 22.15 10.99 11.70
N LEU A 719 23.19 10.24 12.06
CA LEU A 719 23.85 10.35 13.37
C LEU A 719 24.71 11.62 13.47
N ALA A 720 25.36 12.05 12.39
CA ALA A 720 26.09 13.30 12.34
C ALA A 720 25.16 14.51 12.47
N ILE A 721 24.00 14.50 11.80
CA ILE A 721 23.14 15.68 11.70
C ILE A 721 22.25 15.91 12.93
N GLY A 722 21.83 14.84 13.62
CA GLY A 722 21.20 14.96 14.94
C GLY A 722 22.16 15.52 16.01
N GLN A 723 23.40 15.05 16.03
CA GLN A 723 24.41 15.47 16.99
C GLN A 723 25.00 16.87 16.73
N SER A 724 25.19 17.26 15.47
CA SER A 724 25.71 18.59 15.11
C SER A 724 24.76 19.70 15.53
N LEU A 725 23.45 19.48 15.42
CA LEU A 725 22.41 20.47 15.66
C LEU A 725 21.74 20.34 17.04
N ARG A 726 21.85 19.19 17.72
CA ARG A 726 21.31 18.91 19.08
C ARG A 726 19.82 19.23 19.25
N MET A 727 19.01 18.87 18.27
CA MET A 727 17.56 19.00 18.31
C MET A 727 16.92 17.67 17.90
N GLY A 728 15.67 17.42 18.31
CA GLY A 728 14.92 16.27 17.78
C GLY A 728 14.83 16.31 16.25
N SER A 729 14.44 15.21 15.62
CA SER A 729 14.34 15.10 14.15
C SER A 729 13.66 16.33 13.52
N ILE A 730 12.58 16.82 14.13
CA ILE A 730 11.86 18.05 13.75
C ILE A 730 12.77 19.30 13.69
N GLY A 731 13.52 19.56 14.76
CA GLY A 731 14.32 20.78 14.95
C GLY A 731 15.68 20.76 14.22
N VAL A 732 16.22 19.57 13.96
CA VAL A 732 17.36 19.38 13.04
C VAL A 732 17.04 20.02 11.70
N TRP A 733 15.95 19.59 11.06
CA TRP A 733 15.56 20.11 9.75
C TRP A 733 15.16 21.58 9.80
N SER A 734 14.53 22.11 10.87
CA SER A 734 14.19 23.55 10.93
C SER A 734 15.41 24.48 10.99
N SER A 735 16.57 24.00 11.43
CA SER A 735 17.79 24.80 11.54
C SER A 735 18.71 24.75 10.31
N ILE A 736 18.52 23.77 9.43
CA ILE A 736 19.28 23.60 8.18
C ILE A 736 18.96 24.72 7.17
N SER A 737 17.74 25.28 7.23
CA SER A 737 17.31 26.47 6.49
C SER A 737 16.12 27.12 7.21
N PRO A 738 16.03 28.47 7.34
CA PRO A 738 14.83 29.13 7.86
C PRO A 738 13.55 28.84 7.06
N LEU A 739 13.65 28.47 5.77
CA LEU A 739 12.50 28.00 4.96
C LEU A 739 11.99 26.61 5.37
N LEU A 740 12.76 25.89 6.19
CA LEU A 740 12.29 24.73 6.93
C LEU A 740 11.64 25.17 8.25
N GLY A 741 12.11 26.26 8.85
CA GLY A 741 11.68 26.80 10.15
C GLY A 741 10.32 27.51 10.18
N GLY A 742 9.25 26.89 9.68
CA GLY A 742 7.87 27.35 9.86
C GLY A 742 6.88 26.18 10.05
N ILE A 743 5.78 26.31 10.81
CA ILE A 743 5.32 27.46 11.62
C ILE A 743 5.35 27.09 13.12
N GLY A 744 5.76 28.04 13.96
CA GLY A 744 5.79 27.93 15.42
C GLY A 744 6.07 29.27 16.09
N GLU A 745 5.07 30.16 16.07
CA GLU A 745 5.07 31.53 16.63
C GLU A 745 6.13 32.50 16.07
N GLY A 746 5.66 33.50 15.32
CA GLY A 746 6.31 34.81 15.35
C GLY A 746 6.01 35.46 16.70
N SER A 747 7.04 35.59 17.53
CA SER A 747 7.10 36.49 18.69
C SER A 747 8.40 37.29 18.60
N ASP A 748 8.39 38.51 19.11
CA ASP A 748 9.38 39.53 18.72
C ASP A 748 10.83 39.16 19.06
N VAL A 749 11.69 39.13 18.04
CA VAL A 749 13.14 39.25 18.19
C VAL A 749 13.57 40.60 17.66
N SER A 750 14.05 41.44 18.58
CA SER A 750 14.44 42.82 18.35
C SER A 750 15.67 42.98 17.43
N GLU A 751 15.90 44.22 16.98
CA GLU A 751 17.08 44.62 16.21
C GLU A 751 18.40 44.18 16.89
N GLY A 752 19.08 43.17 16.35
CA GLY A 752 20.23 42.56 17.05
C GLY A 752 21.12 41.60 16.26
N GLY A 753 21.06 41.58 14.92
CA GLY A 753 21.85 40.62 14.10
C GLY A 753 22.35 41.21 12.79
N VAL A 754 23.67 41.33 12.63
CA VAL A 754 24.31 41.99 11.48
C VAL A 754 24.11 41.18 10.18
N ALA A 755 23.14 41.58 9.36
CA ALA A 755 23.03 41.11 7.98
C ALA A 755 24.13 41.74 7.12
N ARG A 756 25.06 40.92 6.62
CA ARG A 756 26.07 41.35 5.64
C ARG A 756 25.68 40.83 4.25
N SER A 757 25.35 41.74 3.35
CA SER A 757 24.96 41.41 1.97
C SER A 757 26.10 40.78 1.19
N VAL A 758 25.78 39.80 0.33
CA VAL A 758 26.71 39.17 -0.61
C VAL A 758 26.05 39.14 -1.99
N GLU A 759 26.49 40.04 -2.88
CA GLU A 759 26.17 39.95 -4.30
C GLU A 759 26.94 38.80 -4.96
N LEU A 760 26.26 37.90 -5.67
CA LEU A 760 26.89 36.77 -6.34
C LEU A 760 27.10 37.06 -7.84
N LYS A 761 28.31 37.50 -8.19
CA LYS A 761 28.73 37.70 -9.58
C LYS A 761 28.98 36.36 -10.28
N LEU A 762 27.99 35.89 -11.04
CA LEU A 762 28.19 34.91 -12.12
C LEU A 762 27.59 35.46 -13.42
N GLY A 763 28.45 35.72 -14.41
CA GLY A 763 28.05 36.39 -15.65
C GLY A 763 27.47 35.42 -16.68
N TRP A 764 26.15 35.46 -16.86
CA TRP A 764 25.48 34.96 -18.06
C TRP A 764 24.39 35.96 -18.50
N ASN A 765 24.12 36.00 -19.81
CA ASN A 765 23.32 37.07 -20.42
C ASN A 765 21.83 36.94 -20.02
N PRO A 766 21.13 38.04 -19.64
CA PRO A 766 19.82 37.94 -19.01
C PRO A 766 18.71 37.64 -20.02
N SER A 767 18.40 36.36 -20.21
CA SER A 767 17.11 35.96 -20.77
C SER A 767 16.47 34.81 -20.00
N ILE A 768 15.32 35.12 -19.40
CA ILE A 768 14.37 34.22 -18.72
C ILE A 768 14.78 33.84 -17.27
N SER A 769 13.78 33.62 -16.42
CA SER A 769 13.78 34.00 -15.00
C SER A 769 13.49 32.88 -14.01
N GLN A 770 14.26 32.85 -12.91
CA GLN A 770 13.92 32.60 -11.49
C GLN A 770 12.92 31.50 -11.01
N GLY A 771 12.00 30.97 -11.83
CA GLY A 771 10.96 30.01 -11.43
C GLY A 771 11.43 28.58 -11.17
N GLU A 772 12.74 28.37 -11.11
CA GLU A 772 13.38 27.06 -10.92
C GLU A 772 14.30 27.03 -9.69
N LEU A 773 14.06 27.87 -8.67
CA LEU A 773 14.82 27.91 -7.39
C LEU A 773 14.01 27.49 -6.13
N GLU A 774 12.70 27.25 -6.30
CA GLU A 774 11.61 26.89 -5.36
C GLU A 774 11.22 25.36 -5.37
N MET A 775 9.94 24.95 -5.32
CA MET A 775 9.35 23.62 -5.68
C MET A 775 9.62 22.36 -4.83
N PHE A 776 10.86 21.91 -4.63
CA PHE A 776 11.10 20.81 -3.66
C PHE A 776 10.81 21.19 -2.21
N PRO A 777 10.63 22.47 -1.80
CA PRO A 777 10.23 22.76 -0.45
C PRO A 777 9.03 21.95 -0.04
N SER A 778 8.10 21.67 -0.94
CA SER A 778 7.03 20.67 -0.86
C SER A 778 7.29 19.42 0.02
N LEU A 779 8.56 19.04 0.31
CA LEU A 779 9.02 17.79 0.95
C LEU A 779 9.68 17.72 2.33
N LEU A 780 10.43 18.71 2.83
CA LEU A 780 11.16 18.51 4.10
C LEU A 780 10.35 18.68 5.41
N ASN A 781 9.37 19.59 5.49
CA ASN A 781 8.58 19.82 6.71
C ASN A 781 7.59 18.71 7.09
N SER A 782 7.07 17.83 6.20
CA SER A 782 6.45 16.58 6.71
C SER A 782 7.45 15.48 6.98
N ARG A 783 8.69 15.54 6.48
CA ARG A 783 9.70 14.51 6.79
C ARG A 783 9.89 14.39 8.32
N ARG A 784 9.60 15.48 9.04
CA ARG A 784 9.35 15.62 10.48
C ARG A 784 8.21 14.76 11.07
N VAL A 785 7.05 14.77 10.43
CA VAL A 785 5.79 14.17 10.90
C VAL A 785 5.67 12.72 10.39
N ALA A 786 6.14 12.46 9.17
CA ALA A 786 6.20 11.14 8.57
C ALA A 786 7.11 10.20 9.37
N SER A 787 8.30 10.63 9.80
CA SER A 787 9.17 9.81 10.67
C SER A 787 8.44 9.42 11.97
N MET A 788 7.65 10.34 12.54
CA MET A 788 6.77 10.08 13.69
C MET A 788 5.64 9.10 13.36
N ILE A 789 4.96 9.23 12.22
CA ILE A 789 3.84 8.34 11.86
C ILE A 789 4.35 6.92 11.55
N ILE A 790 5.50 6.79 10.88
CA ILE A 790 6.17 5.51 10.64
C ILE A 790 6.51 4.87 11.99
N SER A 791 7.16 5.62 12.87
CA SER A 791 7.50 5.17 14.23
C SER A 791 6.25 4.76 15.03
N PHE A 792 5.19 5.56 15.00
CA PHE A 792 3.92 5.25 15.67
C PHE A 792 3.28 3.98 15.14
N ALA A 793 3.15 3.88 13.82
CA ALA A 793 2.48 2.79 13.13
C ALA A 793 3.26 1.48 13.28
N VAL A 794 4.58 1.49 13.08
CA VAL A 794 5.44 0.33 13.38
C VAL A 794 5.40 -0.01 14.88
N GLY A 795 5.21 0.99 15.75
CA GLY A 795 4.88 0.85 17.17
C GLY A 795 3.51 0.23 17.50
N LEU A 796 2.55 0.18 16.56
CA LEU A 796 1.34 -0.64 16.68
C LEU A 796 1.63 -2.09 16.29
N PHE A 797 2.29 -2.30 15.13
CA PHE A 797 2.63 -3.63 14.62
C PHE A 797 3.46 -4.43 15.61
N TYR A 798 4.59 -3.89 16.06
CA TYR A 798 5.49 -4.60 16.98
C TYR A 798 4.80 -4.96 18.31
N ASN A 799 3.76 -4.25 18.76
CA ASN A 799 3.19 -4.47 20.10
C ASN A 799 2.21 -5.64 20.13
N THR A 800 1.53 -5.92 19.02
CA THR A 800 0.70 -7.12 18.94
C THR A 800 1.53 -8.36 18.58
N ILE A 801 2.68 -8.19 17.91
CA ILE A 801 3.72 -9.23 17.93
C ILE A 801 4.18 -9.51 19.36
N LEU A 802 4.47 -8.48 20.18
CA LEU A 802 4.78 -8.65 21.61
C LEU A 802 3.63 -9.34 22.39
N ALA A 803 2.37 -9.05 22.07
CA ALA A 803 1.21 -9.73 22.67
C ALA A 803 1.16 -11.23 22.34
N TRP A 804 1.49 -11.63 21.10
CA TRP A 804 1.61 -13.04 20.71
C TRP A 804 2.81 -13.72 21.33
N VAL A 805 3.95 -13.03 21.41
CA VAL A 805 5.12 -13.52 22.12
C VAL A 805 4.80 -13.76 23.61
N LEU A 806 4.06 -12.85 24.27
CA LEU A 806 3.59 -13.05 25.65
C LEU A 806 2.68 -14.28 25.77
N TRP A 807 1.74 -14.46 24.85
CA TRP A 807 0.84 -15.60 24.84
C TRP A 807 1.60 -16.94 24.71
N TYR A 808 2.57 -17.02 23.81
CA TYR A 808 3.45 -18.20 23.68
C TYR A 808 4.39 -18.37 24.87
N PHE A 809 4.90 -17.28 25.43
CA PHE A 809 5.74 -17.31 26.62
C PHE A 809 4.99 -17.91 27.82
N PHE A 810 3.73 -17.55 28.06
CA PHE A 810 2.93 -18.18 29.12
C PHE A 810 2.66 -19.68 28.86
N HIS A 811 2.29 -20.06 27.63
CA HIS A 811 2.09 -21.48 27.29
C HIS A 811 3.39 -22.29 27.21
N SER A 812 4.56 -21.63 27.13
CA SER A 812 5.87 -22.30 27.19
C SER A 812 6.21 -22.86 28.58
N PHE A 813 5.44 -22.53 29.63
CA PHE A 813 5.55 -23.13 30.96
C PHE A 813 4.62 -24.34 31.19
N GLU A 814 3.80 -24.72 30.21
CA GLU A 814 2.97 -25.93 30.31
C GLU A 814 3.82 -27.20 30.05
N GLU A 815 3.58 -28.26 30.83
CA GLU A 815 4.16 -29.60 30.62
C GLU A 815 3.06 -30.62 30.32
N PRO A 816 3.10 -31.31 29.16
CA PRO A 816 3.95 -31.02 28.00
C PRO A 816 3.52 -29.70 27.33
N LEU A 817 4.39 -29.12 26.48
CA LEU A 817 4.12 -27.86 25.77
C LEU A 817 2.74 -27.89 25.08
N ALA A 818 2.00 -26.79 25.16
CA ALA A 818 0.62 -26.66 24.65
C ALA A 818 0.44 -26.98 23.16
N TRP A 819 1.54 -26.95 22.40
CA TRP A 819 1.64 -27.23 20.96
C TRP A 819 2.44 -28.50 20.63
N SER A 820 2.63 -29.42 21.59
CA SER A 820 3.39 -30.67 21.39
C SER A 820 2.53 -31.87 20.95
N GLN A 821 1.24 -31.89 21.32
CA GLN A 821 0.32 -33.01 21.05
C GLN A 821 -1.08 -32.49 20.70
N CYS A 822 -1.85 -33.30 19.98
CA CYS A 822 -3.24 -32.96 19.65
C CYS A 822 -4.19 -33.19 20.83
N PRO A 823 -5.22 -32.35 21.02
CA PRO A 823 -6.27 -32.60 21.98
C PRO A 823 -7.15 -33.79 21.58
N VAL A 824 -7.82 -34.39 22.56
CA VAL A 824 -8.76 -35.52 22.38
C VAL A 824 -10.17 -34.99 22.08
N ASN A 825 -10.91 -35.68 21.21
CA ASN A 825 -12.29 -35.36 20.87
C ASN A 825 -13.23 -35.40 22.08
N HIS A 826 -14.35 -34.68 21.98
CA HIS A 826 -15.31 -34.51 23.07
C HIS A 826 -15.97 -35.82 23.56
N ASN A 827 -15.93 -36.88 22.75
CA ASN A 827 -16.41 -38.24 23.07
C ASN A 827 -15.31 -39.17 23.62
N LEU A 828 -14.07 -38.68 23.80
CA LEU A 828 -12.90 -39.41 24.29
C LEU A 828 -12.45 -40.64 23.46
N THR A 829 -12.98 -40.81 22.25
CA THR A 829 -12.71 -41.96 21.35
C THR A 829 -11.49 -41.81 20.43
N GLY A 830 -10.88 -40.62 20.33
CA GLY A 830 -9.74 -40.36 19.44
C GLY A 830 -9.30 -38.89 19.45
N PHE A 831 -8.21 -38.56 18.78
CA PHE A 831 -7.70 -37.19 18.67
C PHE A 831 -8.56 -36.29 17.76
N VAL A 832 -8.51 -34.98 17.98
CA VAL A 832 -9.16 -33.98 17.11
C VAL A 832 -8.57 -34.04 15.71
N GLU A 833 -9.41 -34.40 14.76
CA GLU A 833 -9.04 -34.70 13.37
C GLU A 833 -8.40 -33.49 12.67
N GLU A 834 -8.91 -32.27 12.91
CA GLU A 834 -8.32 -31.00 12.43
C GLU A 834 -6.85 -30.81 12.86
N CYS A 835 -6.48 -31.31 14.05
CA CYS A 835 -5.10 -31.24 14.55
C CYS A 835 -4.21 -32.34 13.95
N VAL A 836 -4.71 -33.57 13.87
CA VAL A 836 -3.98 -34.71 13.26
C VAL A 836 -3.72 -34.46 11.77
N LEU A 837 -4.64 -33.77 11.09
CA LEU A 837 -4.49 -33.31 9.71
C LEU A 837 -3.49 -32.16 9.54
N SER A 838 -3.01 -31.49 10.58
CA SER A 838 -2.17 -30.30 10.41
C SER A 838 -0.82 -30.46 11.10
N SER A 839 -0.67 -29.88 12.27
CA SER A 839 0.35 -30.26 13.25
C SER A 839 -0.09 -29.70 14.60
N PRO A 840 0.36 -30.27 15.73
CA PRO A 840 0.14 -29.67 17.04
C PRO A 840 0.55 -28.19 17.12
N VAL A 841 1.60 -27.79 16.40
CA VAL A 841 2.07 -26.40 16.25
C VAL A 841 1.06 -25.53 15.50
N ASN A 842 0.66 -25.94 14.30
CA ASN A 842 -0.23 -25.15 13.45
C ASN A 842 -1.63 -25.07 14.05
N TYR A 843 -2.16 -26.17 14.59
CA TYR A 843 -3.43 -26.18 15.30
C TYR A 843 -3.41 -25.28 16.55
N PHE A 844 -2.30 -25.24 17.30
CA PHE A 844 -2.18 -24.34 18.45
C PHE A 844 -2.10 -22.86 18.05
N TRP A 845 -1.35 -22.52 16.99
CA TRP A 845 -1.26 -21.16 16.47
C TRP A 845 -2.62 -20.66 15.97
N TYR A 846 -3.23 -21.42 15.07
CA TYR A 846 -4.40 -20.96 14.36
C TYR A 846 -5.71 -21.22 15.12
N ARG A 847 -5.93 -22.43 15.65
CA ARG A 847 -7.22 -22.77 16.26
C ARG A 847 -7.33 -22.45 17.75
N ARG A 848 -6.22 -22.47 18.51
CA ARG A 848 -6.22 -22.06 19.94
C ARG A 848 -5.80 -20.60 20.17
N THR A 849 -4.67 -20.15 19.62
CA THR A 849 -4.14 -18.82 19.94
C THR A 849 -4.97 -17.73 19.29
N LEU A 850 -5.22 -17.85 17.99
CA LEU A 850 -5.94 -16.86 17.21
C LEU A 850 -7.46 -17.11 17.17
N ASN A 851 -7.91 -18.33 17.53
CA ASN A 851 -9.28 -18.86 17.30
C ASN A 851 -9.83 -18.36 15.96
N ILE A 852 -9.03 -18.66 14.96
CA ILE A 852 -8.89 -17.75 13.84
C ILE A 852 -10.16 -17.70 13.03
N SER A 853 -10.59 -16.48 12.69
CA SER A 853 -11.66 -16.37 11.72
C SER A 853 -11.14 -16.98 10.43
N PRO A 854 -12.05 -17.60 9.67
CA PRO A 854 -11.73 -18.05 8.33
C PRO A 854 -11.11 -16.90 7.50
N ASP A 855 -11.71 -15.73 7.29
CA ASP A 855 -13.13 -15.41 7.41
C ASP A 855 -13.53 -13.97 7.78
N ILE A 856 -12.67 -12.97 7.59
CA ILE A 856 -12.55 -11.76 8.43
C ILE A 856 -13.78 -10.91 8.74
N GLN A 857 -14.92 -11.05 8.05
CA GLN A 857 -16.16 -10.31 8.39
C GLN A 857 -17.28 -11.22 8.89
N GLU A 858 -16.98 -12.52 9.02
CA GLU A 858 -16.79 -12.97 10.40
C GLU A 858 -15.63 -12.18 11.05
N SER A 859 -15.91 -10.92 11.43
CA SER A 859 -15.06 -10.19 12.38
C SER A 859 -14.96 -11.02 13.67
N GLY A 860 -15.96 -11.87 13.87
CA GLY A 860 -16.06 -12.85 14.92
C GLY A 860 -16.30 -12.14 16.24
N SER A 861 -16.03 -12.87 17.32
CA SER A 861 -15.78 -12.25 18.60
C SER A 861 -14.37 -11.65 18.65
N MET A 862 -14.18 -10.66 19.53
CA MET A 862 -12.84 -10.34 20.03
C MET A 862 -12.37 -11.50 20.90
N GLN A 863 -11.14 -11.97 20.69
CA GLN A 863 -10.57 -13.06 21.48
C GLN A 863 -10.02 -12.47 22.77
N TRP A 864 -10.81 -12.55 23.85
CA TRP A 864 -10.56 -11.86 25.12
C TRP A 864 -9.19 -12.14 25.75
N TRP A 865 -8.58 -13.30 25.47
CA TRP A 865 -7.24 -13.62 25.93
C TRP A 865 -6.13 -12.87 25.15
N LEU A 866 -6.34 -12.60 23.84
CA LEU A 866 -5.47 -11.71 23.07
C LEU A 866 -5.67 -10.25 23.48
N VAL A 867 -6.91 -9.82 23.74
CA VAL A 867 -7.21 -8.49 24.32
C VAL A 867 -6.45 -8.27 25.62
N LEU A 868 -6.46 -9.27 26.52
CA LEU A 868 -5.74 -9.21 27.79
C LEU A 868 -4.21 -9.22 27.60
N SER A 869 -3.69 -10.06 26.69
CA SER A 869 -2.25 -10.12 26.37
C SER A 869 -1.74 -8.83 25.74
N LEU A 870 -2.55 -8.19 24.89
CA LEU A 870 -2.26 -6.89 24.28
C LEU A 870 -2.35 -5.74 25.28
N GLY A 871 -3.32 -5.77 26.20
CA GLY A 871 -3.40 -4.81 27.30
C GLY A 871 -2.17 -4.91 28.21
N LEU A 872 -1.72 -6.13 28.51
CA LEU A 872 -0.48 -6.38 29.24
C LEU A 872 0.75 -5.84 28.48
N ALA A 873 0.85 -6.07 27.17
CA ALA A 873 1.94 -5.55 26.35
C ALA A 873 2.02 -4.01 26.36
N TRP A 874 0.89 -3.32 26.16
CA TRP A 874 0.82 -1.85 26.25
C TRP A 874 1.10 -1.31 27.66
N CYS A 875 0.67 -2.01 28.71
CA CYS A 875 1.04 -1.67 30.10
C CYS A 875 2.55 -1.80 30.34
N ILE A 876 3.20 -2.85 29.81
CA ILE A 876 4.66 -3.04 29.93
C ILE A 876 5.43 -1.95 29.16
N VAL A 877 5.02 -1.64 27.93
CA VAL A 877 5.60 -0.54 27.13
C VAL A 877 5.44 0.79 27.87
N TYR A 878 4.25 1.09 28.41
CA TYR A 878 4.02 2.29 29.22
C TYR A 878 4.94 2.34 30.45
N ILE A 879 5.04 1.26 31.24
CA ILE A 879 5.89 1.20 32.44
C ILE A 879 7.38 1.39 32.10
N CYS A 880 7.85 0.87 30.97
CA CYS A 880 9.23 1.07 30.53
C CYS A 880 9.49 2.51 30.03
N PHE A 881 8.50 3.12 29.38
CA PHE A 881 8.65 4.41 28.69
C PHE A 881 8.10 5.63 29.49
N ILE A 882 7.55 5.42 30.69
CA ILE A 882 6.83 6.44 31.48
C ILE A 882 7.61 7.75 31.73
N ARG A 883 8.94 7.72 31.77
CA ARG A 883 9.82 8.92 31.87
C ARG A 883 10.76 9.08 30.66
N GLY A 884 10.37 8.53 29.50
CA GLY A 884 11.17 8.53 28.28
C GLY A 884 12.56 7.94 28.51
N ILE A 885 13.59 8.69 28.12
CA ILE A 885 15.00 8.27 28.10
C ILE A 885 15.53 7.80 29.48
N GLU A 886 15.10 8.39 30.60
CA GLU A 886 15.64 8.06 31.93
C GLU A 886 15.34 6.61 32.37
N THR A 887 14.18 6.07 31.98
CA THR A 887 13.78 4.68 32.24
C THR A 887 14.15 3.77 31.07
N THR A 888 13.93 4.24 29.84
CA THR A 888 14.28 3.54 28.59
C THR A 888 15.75 3.13 28.54
N GLY A 889 16.66 4.08 28.81
CA GLY A 889 18.09 3.84 28.84
C GLY A 889 18.55 2.89 29.96
N LYS A 890 17.68 2.53 30.91
CA LYS A 890 17.97 1.50 31.93
C LYS A 890 17.43 0.13 31.49
N ALA A 891 16.29 0.08 30.81
CA ALA A 891 15.76 -1.13 30.19
C ALA A 891 16.64 -1.66 29.05
N VAL A 892 17.20 -0.77 28.22
CA VAL A 892 18.08 -1.08 27.07
C VAL A 892 19.22 -2.05 27.38
N TYR A 893 19.85 -1.93 28.56
CA TYR A 893 20.94 -2.81 28.96
C TYR A 893 20.55 -4.29 28.99
N VAL A 894 19.29 -4.59 29.34
CA VAL A 894 18.75 -5.96 29.25
C VAL A 894 18.20 -6.21 27.85
N THR A 895 17.30 -5.33 27.37
CA THR A 895 16.53 -5.62 26.14
C THR A 895 17.40 -5.74 24.88
N SER A 896 18.57 -5.12 24.87
CA SER A 896 19.48 -5.08 23.71
C SER A 896 20.67 -6.03 23.84
N THR A 897 21.03 -6.53 25.03
CA THR A 897 22.17 -7.46 25.20
C THR A 897 21.74 -8.92 25.34
N PHE A 898 20.62 -9.16 26.01
CA PHE A 898 20.06 -10.51 26.20
C PHE A 898 19.79 -11.25 24.88
N PRO A 899 19.31 -10.62 23.79
CA PRO A 899 19.11 -11.32 22.53
C PRO A 899 20.40 -11.87 21.91
N TYR A 900 21.52 -11.13 21.95
CA TYR A 900 22.80 -11.65 21.44
C TYR A 900 23.30 -12.86 22.22
N LEU A 901 23.08 -12.88 23.55
CA LEU A 901 23.39 -14.04 24.38
C LEU A 901 22.56 -15.26 23.94
N VAL A 902 21.24 -15.11 23.80
CA VAL A 902 20.35 -16.22 23.39
C VAL A 902 20.62 -16.66 21.95
N LEU A 903 20.81 -15.74 21.00
CA LEU A 903 21.21 -16.04 19.62
C LEU A 903 22.55 -16.79 19.55
N THR A 904 23.52 -16.44 20.40
CA THR A 904 24.81 -17.17 20.46
C THR A 904 24.61 -18.60 20.95
N ILE A 905 23.73 -18.82 21.93
CA ILE A 905 23.41 -20.17 22.43
C ILE A 905 22.62 -20.97 21.35
N PHE A 906 21.68 -20.35 20.66
CA PHE A 906 20.98 -20.98 19.52
C PHE A 906 21.94 -21.31 18.36
N LEU A 907 22.92 -20.45 18.05
CA LEU A 907 23.94 -20.72 17.05
C LEU A 907 24.79 -21.94 17.43
N ILE A 908 25.30 -21.98 18.67
CA ILE A 908 26.06 -23.13 19.20
C ILE A 908 25.20 -24.41 19.13
N ARG A 909 23.91 -24.33 19.48
CA ARG A 909 23.02 -25.50 19.41
C ARG A 909 22.73 -25.93 17.98
N ALA A 910 22.39 -25.01 17.07
CA ALA A 910 22.08 -25.29 15.67
C ALA A 910 23.25 -25.95 14.94
N LEU A 911 24.49 -25.50 15.20
CA LEU A 911 25.71 -26.10 14.65
C LEU A 911 25.97 -27.55 15.15
N THR A 912 25.26 -28.00 16.19
CA THR A 912 25.30 -29.39 16.71
C THR A 912 24.11 -30.25 16.29
N LEU A 913 23.24 -29.76 15.41
CA LEU A 913 22.14 -30.54 14.85
C LEU A 913 22.58 -31.27 13.55
N PRO A 914 22.07 -32.48 13.29
CA PRO A 914 22.31 -33.16 12.01
C PRO A 914 21.75 -32.33 10.84
N GLY A 915 22.47 -32.29 9.72
CA GLY A 915 22.13 -31.47 8.54
C GLY A 915 22.63 -30.02 8.56
N ALA A 916 23.18 -29.53 9.69
CA ALA A 916 23.68 -28.16 9.79
C ALA A 916 24.76 -27.80 8.75
N THR A 917 25.59 -28.77 8.36
CA THR A 917 26.62 -28.60 7.32
C THR A 917 26.02 -28.31 5.94
N ASP A 918 24.86 -28.88 5.62
CA ASP A 918 24.23 -28.71 4.30
C ASP A 918 23.47 -27.39 4.22
N GLY A 919 22.87 -26.93 5.34
CA GLY A 919 22.35 -25.57 5.47
C GLY A 919 23.43 -24.49 5.31
N LEU A 920 24.59 -24.66 5.98
CA LEU A 920 25.73 -23.76 5.80
C LEU A 920 26.30 -23.82 4.38
N ARG A 921 26.32 -25.01 3.76
CA ARG A 921 26.80 -25.18 2.39
C ARG A 921 25.89 -24.48 1.39
N TYR A 922 24.57 -24.56 1.56
CA TYR A 922 23.61 -23.79 0.76
C TYR A 922 23.77 -22.28 0.97
N LEU A 923 23.98 -21.82 2.22
CA LEU A 923 24.21 -20.40 2.52
C LEU A 923 25.49 -19.84 1.85
N PHE A 924 26.54 -20.66 1.66
CA PHE A 924 27.83 -20.19 1.12
C PHE A 924 28.20 -20.70 -0.29
N MET A 925 27.32 -21.46 -0.96
CA MET A 925 27.47 -21.82 -2.38
C MET A 925 26.47 -21.02 -3.23
N PRO A 926 26.83 -19.83 -3.73
CA PRO A 926 25.91 -18.93 -4.43
C PRO A 926 25.42 -19.49 -5.76
N ASP A 927 24.10 -19.47 -5.98
CA ASP A 927 23.53 -19.64 -7.32
C ASP A 927 23.65 -18.33 -8.11
N TRP A 928 24.68 -18.27 -8.97
CA TRP A 928 24.96 -17.12 -9.83
C TRP A 928 23.85 -16.81 -10.85
N THR A 929 22.88 -17.70 -11.08
CA THR A 929 21.72 -17.38 -11.92
C THR A 929 20.77 -16.39 -11.23
N MET A 930 20.69 -16.44 -9.89
CA MET A 930 19.82 -15.55 -9.10
C MET A 930 20.27 -14.08 -9.16
N LEU A 931 21.55 -13.78 -9.40
CA LEU A 931 22.00 -12.39 -9.60
C LEU A 931 21.41 -11.71 -10.84
N LYS A 932 20.81 -12.46 -11.78
CA LYS A 932 20.06 -11.92 -12.91
C LYS A 932 18.64 -11.47 -12.54
N ASN A 933 18.11 -11.93 -11.39
CA ASN A 933 16.80 -11.55 -10.90
C ASN A 933 16.92 -10.22 -10.11
N PRO A 934 16.31 -9.12 -10.58
CA PRO A 934 16.45 -7.82 -9.93
C PRO A 934 15.79 -7.77 -8.53
N ARG A 935 14.93 -8.74 -8.17
CA ARG A 935 14.39 -8.86 -6.80
C ARG A 935 15.47 -9.17 -5.76
N VAL A 936 16.51 -9.92 -6.15
CA VAL A 936 17.66 -10.20 -5.27
C VAL A 936 18.41 -8.91 -4.94
N TRP A 937 18.49 -7.97 -5.88
CA TRP A 937 19.08 -6.64 -5.67
C TRP A 937 18.16 -5.73 -4.85
N LEU A 938 16.85 -5.85 -5.04
CA LEU A 938 15.86 -5.03 -4.35
C LEU A 938 15.65 -5.40 -2.88
N ASP A 939 15.42 -6.68 -2.60
CA ASP A 939 15.17 -7.16 -1.24
C ASP A 939 16.45 -7.04 -0.41
N ALA A 940 17.62 -7.12 -1.05
CA ALA A 940 18.90 -6.77 -0.46
C ALA A 940 18.96 -5.29 -0.03
N ALA A 941 18.63 -4.36 -0.91
CA ALA A 941 18.69 -2.93 -0.60
C ALA A 941 17.63 -2.52 0.44
N THR A 942 16.39 -3.00 0.31
CA THR A 942 15.30 -2.66 1.25
C THR A 942 15.52 -3.24 2.65
N GLN A 943 16.12 -4.43 2.76
CA GLN A 943 16.41 -5.06 4.05
C GLN A 943 17.38 -4.24 4.91
N ILE A 944 18.26 -3.42 4.31
CA ILE A 944 19.20 -2.55 5.03
C ILE A 944 18.47 -1.54 5.93
N PHE A 945 17.33 -1.00 5.48
CA PHE A 945 16.53 -0.05 6.26
C PHE A 945 15.95 -0.69 7.53
N PHE A 946 15.63 -1.99 7.47
CA PHE A 946 15.20 -2.78 8.64
C PHE A 946 16.37 -3.33 9.47
N SER A 947 17.57 -3.42 8.89
CA SER A 947 18.77 -3.94 9.56
C SER A 947 19.63 -2.87 10.22
N LEU A 948 19.43 -1.60 9.85
CA LEU A 948 20.09 -0.42 10.44
C LEU A 948 19.10 0.57 11.09
N SER A 949 17.78 0.38 10.92
CA SER A 949 16.70 1.28 11.36
C SER A 949 16.89 2.75 10.98
N LEU A 950 17.32 2.94 9.73
CA LEU A 950 17.47 4.24 9.07
C LEU A 950 16.11 4.88 8.80
N ALA A 951 16.08 6.20 8.77
CA ALA A 951 14.96 7.03 8.31
C ALA A 951 13.66 6.96 9.14
N PHE A 952 13.64 6.19 10.23
CA PHE A 952 12.60 6.27 11.27
C PHE A 952 12.66 7.58 12.08
N GLY A 953 13.79 8.29 12.05
CA GLY A 953 14.03 9.49 12.86
C GLY A 953 14.39 9.21 14.33
N GLY A 954 14.22 7.98 14.83
CA GLY A 954 14.66 7.55 16.16
C GLY A 954 16.17 7.73 16.37
N LEU A 955 17.01 7.43 15.37
CA LEU A 955 18.46 7.65 15.42
C LEU A 955 18.81 9.16 15.51
N ILE A 956 18.08 10.01 14.81
CA ILE A 956 18.23 11.48 14.88
C ILE A 956 17.79 11.99 16.27
N ALA A 957 16.68 11.48 16.81
CA ALA A 957 16.22 11.81 18.16
C ALA A 957 17.25 11.38 19.22
N PHE A 958 17.71 10.13 19.21
CA PHE A 958 18.70 9.63 20.16
C PHE A 958 20.05 10.38 20.08
N SER A 959 20.52 10.71 18.88
CA SER A 959 21.77 11.47 18.69
C SER A 959 21.66 12.93 19.10
N SER A 960 20.46 13.52 19.10
CA SER A 960 20.24 14.90 19.58
C SER A 960 20.61 15.13 21.05
N TYR A 961 20.47 14.09 21.88
CA TYR A 961 20.80 14.09 23.30
C TYR A 961 22.28 13.79 23.58
N ASN A 962 23.11 13.63 22.53
CA ASN A 962 24.55 13.35 22.62
C ASN A 962 25.38 14.64 22.48
N PRO A 963 26.39 14.93 23.34
CA PRO A 963 27.26 16.09 23.16
C PRO A 963 28.14 16.00 21.91
N LYS A 964 28.32 17.15 21.24
CA LYS A 964 28.88 17.28 19.87
C LYS A 964 30.21 16.56 19.59
N ASN A 965 31.04 16.32 20.60
CA ASN A 965 32.40 15.78 20.46
C ASN A 965 32.45 14.22 20.42
N ASN A 966 31.30 13.53 20.45
CA ASN A 966 31.25 12.06 20.65
C ASN A 966 31.23 11.21 19.37
N ILE A 967 31.17 11.79 18.16
CA ILE A 967 31.02 10.98 16.92
C ILE A 967 32.35 10.50 16.32
N LEU A 968 33.48 10.86 16.95
CA LEU A 968 34.81 10.34 16.58
C LEU A 968 34.80 8.82 16.47
N ASP A 969 34.33 8.12 17.51
CA ASP A 969 34.46 6.66 17.61
C ASP A 969 33.53 5.92 16.64
N LEU A 970 32.38 6.50 16.29
CA LEU A 970 31.46 5.96 15.30
C LEU A 970 31.96 6.22 13.87
N THR A 971 32.68 7.33 13.65
CA THR A 971 33.42 7.59 12.39
C THR A 971 34.60 6.62 12.25
N ASN A 972 35.39 6.44 13.31
CA ASN A 972 36.52 5.51 13.37
C ASN A 972 36.11 4.04 13.17
N ALA A 973 34.87 3.68 13.49
CA ALA A 973 34.32 2.34 13.26
C ALA A 973 33.88 2.08 11.81
N PHE A 974 33.63 3.12 11.02
CA PHE A 974 33.18 3.01 9.62
C PHE A 974 34.22 3.46 8.58
N ASP A 975 35.45 3.81 8.98
CA ASP A 975 36.54 4.13 8.04
C ASP A 975 37.07 2.87 7.32
N ILE A 976 36.27 2.34 6.39
CA ILE A 976 36.65 1.30 5.43
C ILE A 976 37.58 1.95 4.39
N GLY A 977 38.83 2.16 4.81
CA GLY A 977 39.82 2.91 4.05
C GLY A 977 40.24 2.25 2.73
N GLU A 978 40.71 3.09 1.81
CA GLU A 978 41.27 2.66 0.52
C GLU A 978 42.48 1.73 0.69
N LYS A 979 42.31 0.41 0.52
CA LYS A 979 43.37 -0.54 0.08
C LYS A 979 42.83 -1.88 -0.45
N ASN A 980 42.93 -2.04 -1.76
CA ASN A 980 43.25 -3.27 -2.49
C ASN A 980 42.71 -4.63 -2.02
N ILE A 981 41.80 -5.20 -2.83
CA ILE A 981 42.03 -6.54 -3.38
C ILE A 981 42.37 -6.36 -4.87
N THR A 982 43.59 -6.72 -5.28
CA THR A 982 44.06 -6.55 -6.66
C THR A 982 43.75 -7.76 -7.54
N LYS A 983 43.73 -7.53 -8.85
CA LYS A 983 43.54 -8.52 -9.93
C LYS A 983 44.59 -9.64 -9.94
N GLU A 984 45.64 -9.54 -9.14
CA GLU A 984 46.85 -10.37 -9.23
C GLU A 984 46.82 -11.63 -8.34
N ASN A 985 45.93 -11.72 -7.33
CA ASN A 985 45.85 -12.89 -6.43
C ASN A 985 44.68 -13.85 -6.74
N TYR A 986 44.03 -13.68 -7.89
CA TYR A 986 42.89 -14.51 -8.35
C TYR A 986 43.33 -15.91 -8.82
N GLY A 987 44.49 -16.03 -9.47
CA GLY A 987 44.97 -17.30 -10.03
C GLY A 987 45.41 -18.33 -8.98
N THR A 988 45.86 -17.87 -7.82
CA THR A 988 46.44 -18.70 -6.75
C THR A 988 45.41 -19.65 -6.14
N TRP A 989 44.20 -19.17 -5.88
CA TRP A 989 43.09 -20.00 -5.37
C TRP A 989 42.58 -21.01 -6.39
N LEU A 990 42.53 -20.64 -7.67
CA LEU A 990 42.14 -21.54 -8.77
C LEU A 990 43.07 -22.76 -8.91
N GLN A 991 44.37 -22.58 -8.68
CA GLN A 991 45.33 -23.70 -8.68
C GLN A 991 45.29 -24.57 -7.41
N GLN A 992 44.69 -24.08 -6.32
CA GLN A 992 44.60 -24.82 -5.06
C GLN A 992 43.36 -25.71 -4.98
N LEU A 993 42.25 -25.31 -5.61
CA LEU A 993 41.03 -26.13 -5.74
C LEU A 993 41.16 -27.26 -6.78
N ASN A 994 42.01 -27.10 -7.80
CA ASN A 994 42.20 -28.09 -8.88
C ASN A 994 43.26 -29.17 -8.56
N ARG A 995 43.55 -29.43 -7.27
CA ARG A 995 44.71 -30.27 -6.88
C ARG A 995 44.48 -31.24 -5.72
N THR A 996 43.25 -31.37 -5.21
CA THR A 996 42.99 -32.04 -3.93
C THR A 996 42.19 -33.34 -3.97
N ASP A 997 41.30 -33.60 -4.95
CA ASP A 997 40.71 -34.94 -5.14
C ASP A 997 40.09 -35.14 -6.56
N PRO A 998 40.83 -35.68 -7.56
CA PRO A 998 40.30 -35.85 -8.93
C PRO A 998 39.44 -37.10 -9.15
N GLU A 999 39.70 -38.19 -8.40
CA GLU A 999 39.14 -39.52 -8.74
C GLU A 999 37.78 -39.78 -8.09
N ARG A 1000 37.48 -39.12 -6.98
CA ARG A 1000 36.22 -39.29 -6.22
C ARG A 1000 34.96 -38.77 -6.93
N VAL A 1001 35.13 -38.21 -8.12
CA VAL A 1001 34.06 -37.75 -9.03
C VAL A 1001 33.57 -38.88 -9.98
N SER A 1002 34.30 -39.99 -10.10
CA SER A 1002 34.01 -41.03 -11.10
C SER A 1002 33.22 -42.26 -10.62
N SER A 1003 32.96 -42.42 -9.31
CA SER A 1003 32.38 -43.67 -8.79
C SER A 1003 31.54 -43.52 -7.50
N LEU A 1004 30.30 -43.03 -7.62
CA LEU A 1004 29.19 -43.37 -6.70
C LEU A 1004 27.86 -42.91 -7.31
N SER A 1005 26.90 -43.84 -7.45
CA SER A 1005 25.63 -43.62 -8.14
C SER A 1005 24.43 -43.99 -7.27
N LEU A 1006 23.58 -43.01 -6.96
CA LEU A 1006 22.20 -43.19 -6.49
C LEU A 1006 21.40 -41.89 -6.72
N LYS A 1007 20.06 -41.97 -6.77
CA LYS A 1007 19.19 -40.84 -7.15
C LYS A 1007 19.01 -39.81 -6.02
N ALA A 1008 18.77 -38.56 -6.40
CA ALA A 1008 18.70 -37.42 -5.48
C ALA A 1008 17.29 -37.17 -4.93
N CYS A 1009 17.22 -36.82 -3.64
CA CYS A 1009 16.16 -35.98 -3.07
C CYS A 1009 16.66 -34.54 -2.98
N SER A 1010 15.83 -33.56 -3.32
CA SER A 1010 16.20 -32.14 -3.30
C SER A 1010 15.88 -31.49 -1.95
N LEU A 1011 16.91 -31.12 -1.18
CA LEU A 1011 16.77 -30.25 0.00
C LEU A 1011 16.03 -28.93 -0.35
N GLN A 1012 16.19 -28.47 -1.60
CA GLN A 1012 15.52 -27.31 -2.18
C GLN A 1012 14.01 -27.28 -1.92
N SER A 1013 13.29 -28.39 -2.13
CA SER A 1013 11.81 -28.40 -2.00
C SER A 1013 11.31 -28.28 -0.56
N PHE A 1014 12.18 -28.41 0.45
CA PHE A 1014 11.86 -28.10 1.84
C PHE A 1014 12.25 -26.65 2.18
N LEU A 1015 13.36 -26.15 1.61
CA LEU A 1015 13.79 -24.75 1.75
C LEU A 1015 12.83 -23.77 1.04
N ASP A 1016 12.19 -24.19 -0.06
CA ASP A 1016 11.22 -23.39 -0.80
C ASP A 1016 9.83 -23.31 -0.11
N GLN A 1017 9.62 -24.04 1.00
CA GLN A 1017 8.34 -24.11 1.74
C GLN A 1017 8.38 -23.52 3.16
N SER A 1018 9.52 -22.99 3.63
CA SER A 1018 9.58 -22.37 4.96
C SER A 1018 8.72 -21.11 5.04
N ALA A 1019 7.86 -21.01 6.06
CA ALA A 1019 6.91 -19.92 6.21
C ALA A 1019 7.57 -18.52 6.25
N SER A 1020 6.94 -17.54 5.60
CA SER A 1020 7.46 -16.17 5.54
C SER A 1020 7.18 -15.39 6.83
N GLY A 1021 7.99 -14.35 7.09
CA GLY A 1021 7.73 -13.37 8.15
C GLY A 1021 7.61 -13.97 9.56
N THR A 1022 6.50 -13.67 10.23
CA THR A 1022 6.18 -14.15 11.59
C THR A 1022 6.01 -15.67 11.65
N GLY A 1023 5.56 -16.30 10.57
CA GLY A 1023 5.38 -17.75 10.49
C GLY A 1023 6.69 -18.52 10.66
N LEU A 1024 7.83 -17.94 10.26
CA LEU A 1024 9.13 -18.54 10.53
C LEU A 1024 9.37 -18.67 12.05
N ALA A 1025 9.02 -17.64 12.83
CA ALA A 1025 9.23 -17.62 14.27
C ALA A 1025 8.20 -18.46 15.06
N PHE A 1026 6.90 -18.31 14.78
CA PHE A 1026 5.84 -18.95 15.56
C PHE A 1026 5.52 -20.39 15.13
N MET A 1027 5.94 -20.82 13.94
CA MET A 1027 5.71 -22.19 13.42
C MET A 1027 7.01 -22.94 13.08
N VAL A 1028 7.88 -22.40 12.22
CA VAL A 1028 9.08 -23.15 11.76
C VAL A 1028 10.10 -23.31 12.88
N PHE A 1029 10.39 -22.23 13.63
CA PHE A 1029 11.27 -22.30 14.80
C PHE A 1029 10.66 -23.07 15.97
N THR A 1030 9.33 -23.05 16.16
CA THR A 1030 8.67 -23.83 17.22
C THR A 1030 8.64 -25.33 16.91
N GLU A 1031 8.42 -25.72 15.66
CA GLU A 1031 8.58 -27.13 15.22
C GLU A 1031 10.05 -27.58 15.35
N ALA A 1032 11.01 -26.76 14.90
CA ALA A 1032 12.44 -27.05 15.08
C ALA A 1032 12.85 -27.14 16.56
N VAL A 1033 12.17 -26.40 17.46
CA VAL A 1033 12.36 -26.47 18.91
C VAL A 1033 11.75 -27.73 19.52
N LEU A 1034 10.62 -28.26 19.01
CA LEU A 1034 10.05 -29.54 19.48
C LEU A 1034 11.02 -30.71 19.26
N GLU A 1035 11.79 -30.71 18.16
CA GLU A 1035 12.81 -31.72 17.86
C GLU A 1035 14.07 -31.59 18.74
N MET A 1036 14.17 -30.56 19.60
CA MET A 1036 15.30 -30.40 20.53
C MET A 1036 15.01 -31.03 21.90
N PRO A 1037 15.95 -31.81 22.48
CA PRO A 1037 15.82 -32.30 23.84
C PRO A 1037 15.76 -31.12 24.83
N GLY A 1038 14.74 -31.13 25.71
CA GLY A 1038 14.43 -30.00 26.58
C GLY A 1038 13.69 -28.85 25.88
N SER A 1039 12.91 -29.15 24.83
CA SER A 1039 12.15 -28.20 23.99
C SER A 1039 11.45 -27.07 24.76
N GLN A 1040 10.92 -27.34 25.95
CA GLN A 1040 10.32 -26.32 26.83
C GLN A 1040 11.28 -25.17 27.17
N VAL A 1041 12.52 -25.47 27.58
CA VAL A 1041 13.54 -24.46 27.93
C VAL A 1041 13.93 -23.65 26.69
N TRP A 1042 14.04 -24.31 25.54
CA TRP A 1042 14.33 -23.66 24.26
C TRP A 1042 13.18 -22.72 23.83
N ALA A 1043 11.92 -23.11 24.04
CA ALA A 1043 10.75 -22.28 23.79
C ALA A 1043 10.71 -21.04 24.71
N VAL A 1044 10.89 -21.22 26.02
CA VAL A 1044 10.95 -20.12 27.00
C VAL A 1044 12.02 -19.11 26.59
N LEU A 1045 13.25 -19.58 26.29
CA LEU A 1045 14.37 -18.73 25.88
C LEU A 1045 14.12 -18.04 24.53
N PHE A 1046 13.54 -18.73 23.56
CA PHE A 1046 13.21 -18.16 22.25
C PHE A 1046 12.18 -17.02 22.37
N PHE A 1047 11.06 -17.25 23.05
CA PHE A 1047 10.02 -16.23 23.16
C PHE A 1047 10.42 -15.06 24.05
N ILE A 1048 11.13 -15.27 25.18
CA ILE A 1048 11.61 -14.13 25.97
C ILE A 1048 12.71 -13.32 25.23
N MET A 1049 13.48 -13.94 24.34
CA MET A 1049 14.37 -13.23 23.40
C MET A 1049 13.59 -12.37 22.40
N LEU A 1050 12.53 -12.90 21.79
CA LEU A 1050 11.68 -12.12 20.87
C LEU A 1050 10.96 -10.98 21.62
N PHE A 1051 10.57 -11.20 22.87
CA PHE A 1051 9.97 -10.16 23.71
C PHE A 1051 10.97 -9.02 23.97
N SER A 1052 12.22 -9.39 24.28
CA SER A 1052 13.34 -8.47 24.45
C SER A 1052 13.60 -7.60 23.20
N LEU A 1053 13.68 -8.23 22.02
CA LEU A 1053 13.94 -7.53 20.73
C LEU A 1053 12.78 -6.64 20.29
N GLY A 1054 11.53 -7.07 20.50
CA GLY A 1054 10.37 -6.24 20.21
C GLY A 1054 10.35 -4.99 21.10
N LEU A 1055 10.62 -5.14 22.40
CA LEU A 1055 10.69 -4.01 23.34
C LEU A 1055 11.85 -3.04 23.04
N SER A 1056 13.04 -3.51 22.63
CA SER A 1056 14.12 -2.59 22.23
C SER A 1056 13.76 -1.77 21.00
N SER A 1057 13.08 -2.38 20.03
CA SER A 1057 12.55 -1.70 18.84
C SER A 1057 11.49 -0.65 19.21
N MET A 1058 10.64 -0.93 20.21
CA MET A 1058 9.62 0.01 20.69
C MET A 1058 10.17 1.30 21.28
N PHE A 1059 11.37 1.27 21.84
CA PHE A 1059 11.94 2.46 22.46
C PHE A 1059 12.27 3.54 21.43
N GLY A 1060 12.78 3.16 20.24
CA GLY A 1060 12.96 4.12 19.13
C GLY A 1060 11.65 4.55 18.49
N ASN A 1061 10.67 3.64 18.39
CA ASN A 1061 9.33 3.97 17.89
C ASN A 1061 8.58 4.96 18.79
N MET A 1062 8.62 4.78 20.11
CA MET A 1062 7.96 5.68 21.06
C MET A 1062 8.69 7.02 21.20
N GLU A 1063 10.04 7.03 21.19
CA GLU A 1063 10.82 8.28 21.22
C GLU A 1063 10.66 9.10 19.92
N GLY A 1064 10.60 8.41 18.77
CA GLY A 1064 10.27 8.98 17.47
C GLY A 1064 8.86 9.57 17.37
N VAL A 1065 8.00 9.37 18.38
CA VAL A 1065 6.66 9.97 18.50
C VAL A 1065 6.60 11.03 19.60
N LEU A 1066 7.06 10.70 20.81
CA LEU A 1066 6.92 11.58 21.98
C LEU A 1066 7.73 12.87 21.81
N THR A 1067 8.98 12.78 21.34
CA THR A 1067 9.83 13.98 21.22
C THR A 1067 9.34 14.96 20.15
N PRO A 1068 8.93 14.53 18.94
CA PRO A 1068 8.20 15.38 18.01
C PRO A 1068 6.94 16.07 18.57
N LEU A 1069 6.10 15.36 19.35
CA LEU A 1069 4.90 15.95 19.95
C LEU A 1069 5.21 17.00 21.03
N LEU A 1070 6.27 16.78 21.82
CA LEU A 1070 6.75 17.72 22.83
C LEU A 1070 7.44 18.94 22.20
N ASP A 1071 8.27 18.73 21.18
CA ASP A 1071 9.00 19.80 20.48
C ASP A 1071 8.05 20.78 19.76
N LEU A 1072 6.87 20.32 19.33
CA LEU A 1072 5.82 21.15 18.72
C LEU A 1072 4.92 21.88 19.74
N LYS A 1073 5.14 21.73 21.06
CA LYS A 1073 4.34 22.35 22.14
C LYS A 1073 2.81 22.14 22.04
N ILE A 1074 2.35 21.06 21.41
CA ILE A 1074 0.92 20.83 21.11
C ILE A 1074 0.05 20.64 22.37
N LEU A 1075 0.65 20.23 23.50
CA LEU A 1075 -0.04 20.08 24.78
C LEU A 1075 0.26 21.28 25.71
N PRO A 1076 -0.74 21.79 26.44
CA PRO A 1076 -0.54 22.91 27.35
C PRO A 1076 0.40 22.53 28.51
N PRO A 1077 1.25 23.47 28.98
CA PRO A 1077 2.41 23.16 29.82
C PRO A 1077 2.10 22.62 31.23
N TRP A 1078 0.82 22.58 31.63
CA TRP A 1078 0.36 21.94 32.87
C TRP A 1078 0.14 20.42 32.74
N VAL A 1079 0.26 19.82 31.55
CA VAL A 1079 0.11 18.37 31.35
C VAL A 1079 1.48 17.67 31.52
N PRO A 1080 1.65 16.80 32.54
CA PRO A 1080 2.91 16.08 32.73
C PRO A 1080 3.13 15.00 31.65
N LYS A 1081 4.39 14.71 31.33
CA LYS A 1081 4.80 13.83 30.22
C LYS A 1081 4.33 12.39 30.42
N GLU A 1082 4.22 11.96 31.67
CA GLU A 1082 3.65 10.67 32.09
C GLU A 1082 2.21 10.51 31.59
N ILE A 1083 1.37 11.56 31.72
CA ILE A 1083 -0.03 11.53 31.27
C ILE A 1083 -0.14 11.63 29.75
N CYS A 1084 0.73 12.40 29.10
CA CYS A 1084 0.87 12.39 27.64
C CYS A 1084 1.19 10.97 27.12
N THR A 1085 2.19 10.32 27.71
CA THR A 1085 2.62 8.96 27.36
C THR A 1085 1.51 7.93 27.62
N ALA A 1086 0.79 8.05 28.75
CA ALA A 1086 -0.38 7.21 29.04
C ALA A 1086 -1.49 7.38 27.98
N GLY A 1087 -1.75 8.62 27.55
CA GLY A 1087 -2.71 8.91 26.47
C GLY A 1087 -2.32 8.29 25.14
N ILE A 1088 -1.05 8.41 24.74
CA ILE A 1088 -0.51 7.77 23.53
C ILE A 1088 -0.66 6.24 23.60
N CYS A 1089 -0.27 5.62 24.72
CA CYS A 1089 -0.41 4.17 24.91
C CYS A 1089 -1.87 3.71 24.91
N LEU A 1090 -2.80 4.47 25.51
CA LEU A 1090 -4.23 4.15 25.55
C LEU A 1090 -4.88 4.24 24.16
N ILE A 1091 -4.58 5.29 23.40
CA ILE A 1091 -5.03 5.45 22.01
C ILE A 1091 -4.48 4.32 21.13
N SER A 1092 -3.21 3.96 21.33
CA SER A 1092 -2.54 2.87 20.62
C SER A 1092 -3.15 1.50 20.94
N PHE A 1093 -3.44 1.23 22.22
CA PHE A 1093 -4.15 0.02 22.66
C PHE A 1093 -5.54 -0.08 22.02
N LEU A 1094 -6.33 1.00 22.07
CA LEU A 1094 -7.70 1.02 21.54
C LEU A 1094 -7.75 0.78 20.02
N MET A 1095 -6.77 1.26 19.25
CA MET A 1095 -6.66 0.92 17.83
C MET A 1095 -6.13 -0.51 17.62
N ALA A 1096 -5.17 -0.96 18.42
CA ALA A 1096 -4.61 -2.31 18.32
C ALA A 1096 -5.59 -3.43 18.74
N LEU A 1097 -6.69 -3.12 19.45
CA LEU A 1097 -7.78 -4.07 19.71
C LEU A 1097 -8.33 -4.70 18.42
N ILE A 1098 -8.28 -3.97 17.31
CA ILE A 1098 -8.73 -4.45 16.01
C ILE A 1098 -7.96 -5.71 15.58
N PHE A 1099 -6.67 -5.81 15.97
CA PHE A 1099 -5.80 -6.96 15.72
C PHE A 1099 -6.06 -8.17 16.64
N THR A 1100 -7.03 -8.08 17.57
CA THR A 1100 -7.42 -9.14 18.52
C THR A 1100 -8.80 -9.74 18.27
N LEU A 1101 -9.45 -9.34 17.18
CA LEU A 1101 -10.59 -10.06 16.60
C LEU A 1101 -10.18 -11.52 16.29
N ALA A 1102 -11.16 -12.43 16.15
CA ALA A 1102 -10.90 -13.74 15.52
C ALA A 1102 -10.23 -13.54 14.16
N SER A 1103 -10.65 -12.48 13.47
CA SER A 1103 -10.08 -11.99 12.23
C SER A 1103 -8.68 -11.37 12.35
N GLY A 1104 -8.01 -11.41 13.51
CA GLY A 1104 -6.89 -10.51 13.87
C GLY A 1104 -5.55 -10.61 13.12
N ASN A 1105 -4.93 -11.80 13.02
CA ASN A 1105 -3.48 -11.96 12.70
C ASN A 1105 -3.03 -11.23 11.44
N TYR A 1106 -3.65 -11.62 10.35
CA TYR A 1106 -3.81 -10.93 9.10
C TYR A 1106 -3.65 -9.38 9.08
N TRP A 1107 -4.27 -8.57 9.97
CA TRP A 1107 -4.22 -7.08 9.89
C TRP A 1107 -2.75 -6.65 9.99
N LEU A 1108 -2.02 -7.32 10.88
CA LEU A 1108 -0.63 -7.05 11.22
C LEU A 1108 0.33 -7.46 10.10
N GLU A 1109 0.01 -8.47 9.31
CA GLU A 1109 0.94 -8.93 8.28
C GLU A 1109 0.94 -8.02 7.02
N ILE A 1110 -0.12 -7.26 6.71
CA ILE A 1110 0.07 -6.05 5.87
C ILE A 1110 0.74 -4.94 6.65
N PHE A 1111 0.40 -4.75 7.91
CA PHE A 1111 1.02 -3.69 8.68
C PHE A 1111 2.56 -3.79 8.61
N ASN A 1112 3.07 -5.02 8.65
CA ASN A 1112 4.45 -5.40 8.35
C ASN A 1112 4.90 -5.05 6.90
N GLY A 1113 4.15 -5.48 5.88
CA GLY A 1113 4.53 -5.33 4.47
C GLY A 1113 4.54 -3.88 3.94
N TYR A 1114 3.61 -3.03 4.39
CA TYR A 1114 3.24 -1.79 3.68
C TYR A 1114 3.73 -0.54 4.39
N VAL A 1115 3.62 -0.54 5.72
CA VAL A 1115 4.11 0.56 6.56
C VAL A 1115 5.63 0.51 6.72
N GLY A 1116 6.22 -0.69 6.64
CA GLY A 1116 7.65 -0.89 6.86
C GLY A 1116 8.54 -0.35 5.73
N SER A 1117 8.48 -0.93 4.53
CA SER A 1117 9.59 -0.82 3.56
C SER A 1117 9.62 0.51 2.80
N ILE A 1118 8.44 1.01 2.48
CA ILE A 1118 8.23 2.16 1.59
C ILE A 1118 8.66 3.48 2.21
N PRO A 1119 8.16 3.85 3.40
CA PRO A 1119 8.32 5.22 3.86
C PRO A 1119 9.77 5.51 4.23
N LEU A 1120 10.53 4.49 4.63
CA LEU A 1120 11.96 4.57 4.98
C LEU A 1120 12.82 4.92 3.77
N LEU A 1121 12.67 4.18 2.65
CA LEU A 1121 13.36 4.48 1.39
C LEU A 1121 13.07 5.91 0.91
N ILE A 1122 11.82 6.37 1.04
CA ILE A 1122 11.41 7.72 0.66
C ILE A 1122 12.03 8.79 1.58
N VAL A 1123 11.95 8.61 2.90
CA VAL A 1123 12.56 9.53 3.87
C VAL A 1123 14.08 9.59 3.65
N ALA A 1124 14.75 8.47 3.41
CA ALA A 1124 16.19 8.37 3.18
C ALA A 1124 16.65 8.99 1.85
N PHE A 1125 15.87 8.85 0.78
CA PHE A 1125 16.15 9.51 -0.50
C PHE A 1125 16.09 11.05 -0.36
N PHE A 1126 15.12 11.57 0.39
CA PHE A 1126 15.02 13.01 0.63
C PHE A 1126 15.93 13.52 1.77
N GLU A 1127 16.41 12.63 2.65
CA GLU A 1127 17.46 12.87 3.66
C GLU A 1127 18.78 13.26 3.00
N ILE A 1128 19.30 12.39 2.15
CA ILE A 1128 20.63 12.54 1.55
C ILE A 1128 20.70 13.76 0.63
N ILE A 1129 19.64 14.01 -0.15
CA ILE A 1129 19.57 15.16 -1.07
C ILE A 1129 19.42 16.48 -0.30
N ALA A 1130 18.68 16.52 0.81
CA ALA A 1130 18.56 17.72 1.64
C ALA A 1130 19.93 18.18 2.19
N VAL A 1131 20.74 17.24 2.69
CA VAL A 1131 22.07 17.57 3.22
C VAL A 1131 23.03 17.99 2.10
N VAL A 1132 23.06 17.25 1.00
CA VAL A 1132 23.99 17.51 -0.12
C VAL A 1132 23.71 18.84 -0.80
N CYS A 1133 22.43 19.12 -1.09
CA CYS A 1133 22.04 20.25 -1.94
C CYS A 1133 21.62 21.51 -1.16
N PHE A 1134 21.13 21.39 0.08
CA PHE A 1134 20.51 22.52 0.81
C PHE A 1134 21.23 22.92 2.08
N TYR A 1135 21.69 21.97 2.88
CA TYR A 1135 22.72 22.27 3.87
C TYR A 1135 24.06 22.59 3.17
N GLY A 1136 24.32 21.89 2.07
CA GLY A 1136 25.44 22.08 1.16
C GLY A 1136 26.60 21.18 1.55
N ILE A 1137 26.99 20.26 0.65
CA ILE A 1137 28.00 19.22 0.93
C ILE A 1137 29.34 19.75 1.48
N ASN A 1138 29.76 20.96 1.08
CA ASN A 1138 30.95 21.60 1.65
C ASN A 1138 30.73 22.01 3.10
N ARG A 1139 29.62 22.68 3.42
CA ARG A 1139 29.27 23.07 4.80
C ARG A 1139 29.10 21.85 5.70
N PHE A 1140 28.40 20.81 5.23
CA PHE A 1140 28.30 19.53 5.93
C PHE A 1140 29.69 18.89 6.19
N SER A 1141 30.62 19.00 5.24
CA SER A 1141 32.00 18.56 5.43
C SER A 1141 32.76 19.40 6.45
N ASP A 1142 32.47 20.69 6.56
CA ASP A 1142 33.02 21.61 7.56
C ASP A 1142 32.45 21.29 8.97
N ASP A 1143 31.15 21.04 9.08
CA ASP A 1143 30.50 20.66 10.34
C ASP A 1143 30.95 19.25 10.82
N ILE A 1144 31.21 18.31 9.91
CA ILE A 1144 31.88 17.05 10.23
C ILE A 1144 33.33 17.28 10.67
N GLU A 1145 34.09 18.16 10.00
CA GLU A 1145 35.46 18.54 10.42
C GLU A 1145 35.48 19.14 11.83
N VAL A 1146 34.46 19.92 12.21
CA VAL A 1146 34.28 20.46 13.58
C VAL A 1146 33.91 19.38 14.61
N MET A 1147 33.20 18.31 14.22
CA MET A 1147 32.82 17.21 15.14
C MET A 1147 33.86 16.08 15.25
N THR A 1148 34.67 15.86 14.21
CA THR A 1148 35.61 14.71 14.09
C THR A 1148 37.08 15.12 13.99
N GLY A 1149 37.36 16.42 13.85
CA GLY A 1149 38.70 16.97 13.61
C GLY A 1149 39.22 16.80 12.18
N HIS A 1150 38.46 16.18 11.27
CA HIS A 1150 38.91 15.82 9.93
C HIS A 1150 37.78 15.95 8.90
N ARG A 1151 38.06 16.43 7.68
CA ARG A 1151 37.06 16.41 6.60
C ARG A 1151 36.75 14.97 6.16
N PRO A 1152 35.49 14.66 5.79
CA PRO A 1152 35.13 13.37 5.22
C PRO A 1152 35.91 13.11 3.93
N SER A 1153 36.24 11.84 3.66
CA SER A 1153 37.04 11.42 2.50
C SER A 1153 36.33 11.70 1.15
N ALA A 1154 37.04 11.48 0.05
CA ALA A 1154 36.45 11.60 -1.29
C ALA A 1154 35.34 10.56 -1.53
N PHE A 1155 35.49 9.33 -0.98
CA PHE A 1155 34.49 8.26 -1.05
C PHE A 1155 33.13 8.71 -0.50
N TRP A 1156 33.08 9.18 0.76
CA TRP A 1156 31.83 9.61 1.39
C TRP A 1156 31.16 10.75 0.62
N ARG A 1157 31.93 11.74 0.17
CA ARG A 1157 31.42 12.86 -0.63
C ARG A 1157 30.89 12.43 -1.99
N VAL A 1158 31.55 11.50 -2.69
CA VAL A 1158 31.06 10.97 -3.98
C VAL A 1158 29.84 10.05 -3.80
N CYS A 1159 29.77 9.31 -2.69
CA CYS A 1159 28.59 8.54 -2.34
C CYS A 1159 27.41 9.46 -2.09
N TRP A 1160 27.53 10.41 -1.15
CA TRP A 1160 26.47 11.38 -0.86
C TRP A 1160 26.08 12.22 -2.09
N MET A 1161 27.03 12.71 -2.90
CA MET A 1161 26.74 13.56 -4.07
C MET A 1161 26.18 12.82 -5.28
N GLY A 1162 26.31 11.49 -5.36
CA GLY A 1162 26.05 10.76 -6.60
C GLY A 1162 25.67 9.30 -6.42
N ILE A 1163 26.55 8.47 -5.85
CA ILE A 1163 26.32 7.01 -5.86
C ILE A 1163 25.11 6.64 -5.00
N SER A 1164 25.02 7.11 -3.76
CA SER A 1164 23.92 6.78 -2.86
C SER A 1164 22.57 7.35 -3.34
N PRO A 1165 22.44 8.64 -3.76
CA PRO A 1165 21.19 9.12 -4.35
C PRO A 1165 20.76 8.39 -5.61
N VAL A 1166 21.69 8.01 -6.49
CA VAL A 1166 21.36 7.23 -7.71
C VAL A 1166 21.03 5.78 -7.36
N MET A 1167 21.70 5.16 -6.38
CA MET A 1167 21.38 3.81 -5.92
C MET A 1167 20.03 3.79 -5.21
N LEU A 1168 19.76 4.70 -4.27
CA LEU A 1168 18.44 4.93 -3.67
C LEU A 1168 17.36 5.16 -4.73
N LEU A 1169 17.62 5.98 -5.75
CA LEU A 1169 16.65 6.22 -6.81
C LEU A 1169 16.42 4.96 -7.67
N VAL A 1170 17.48 4.22 -8.02
CA VAL A 1170 17.38 2.97 -8.77
C VAL A 1170 16.72 1.88 -7.93
N VAL A 1171 16.94 1.82 -6.61
CA VAL A 1171 16.30 0.90 -5.68
C VAL A 1171 14.84 1.28 -5.45
N LEU A 1172 14.52 2.56 -5.26
CA LEU A 1172 13.15 3.07 -5.10
C LEU A 1172 12.35 2.86 -6.39
N VAL A 1173 12.91 3.21 -7.55
CA VAL A 1173 12.27 2.98 -8.86
C VAL A 1173 12.20 1.50 -9.17
N ALA A 1174 13.25 0.71 -8.90
CA ALA A 1174 13.18 -0.75 -8.99
C ALA A 1174 12.18 -1.35 -8.01
N TYR A 1175 11.95 -0.73 -6.84
CA TYR A 1175 10.89 -1.11 -5.91
C TYR A 1175 9.58 -0.85 -6.59
N VAL A 1176 9.21 0.39 -6.87
CA VAL A 1176 7.94 0.74 -7.55
C VAL A 1176 7.71 -0.08 -8.85
N ILE A 1177 8.77 -0.45 -9.56
CA ILE A 1177 8.76 -1.39 -10.69
C ILE A 1177 8.45 -2.83 -10.22
N ILE A 1178 9.38 -3.54 -9.58
CA ILE A 1178 9.18 -4.93 -9.09
C ILE A 1178 7.90 -5.08 -8.28
N GLN A 1179 7.56 -4.00 -7.60
CA GLN A 1179 6.57 -3.80 -6.58
C GLN A 1179 5.35 -2.99 -7.06
N ALA A 1180 5.01 -3.01 -8.35
CA ALA A 1180 3.62 -2.79 -8.80
C ALA A 1180 3.14 -3.79 -9.89
N GLN A 1181 3.89 -4.87 -10.10
CA GLN A 1181 3.72 -5.84 -11.19
C GLN A 1181 2.49 -6.75 -11.08
N LYS A 1182 2.29 -7.30 -9.90
CA LYS A 1182 1.40 -8.40 -9.47
C LYS A 1182 0.14 -7.65 -8.88
N ASP A 1183 -1.09 -8.17 -8.75
CA ASP A 1183 -2.33 -7.50 -8.17
C ASP A 1183 -2.30 -7.46 -6.59
N HIS A 1184 -3.28 -7.27 -5.63
CA HIS A 1184 -3.05 -7.36 -4.10
C HIS A 1184 -3.75 -8.44 -3.16
N THR A 1185 -3.06 -9.26 -2.28
CA THR A 1185 -3.48 -10.40 -1.35
C THR A 1185 -2.31 -11.09 -0.52
N TYR A 1186 -2.47 -12.20 0.22
CA TYR A 1186 -2.83 -12.29 1.64
C TYR A 1186 -2.61 -13.66 2.28
N GLN A 1187 -2.05 -13.98 3.50
CA GLN A 1187 -1.81 -15.33 4.17
C GLN A 1187 -2.79 -16.09 5.25
N ALA A 1188 -3.67 -17.08 4.89
CA ALA A 1188 -4.77 -17.76 5.71
C ALA A 1188 -4.53 -19.03 6.55
N TRP A 1189 -5.40 -19.32 7.51
CA TRP A 1189 -5.57 -20.66 8.09
C TRP A 1189 -6.84 -21.43 7.71
N ASN A 1190 -6.73 -22.61 7.09
CA ASN A 1190 -7.89 -23.37 6.62
C ASN A 1190 -7.69 -24.91 6.79
N PRO A 1191 -8.66 -25.74 7.24
CA PRO A 1191 -8.47 -27.16 7.62
C PRO A 1191 -7.95 -28.20 6.57
N GLN A 1192 -8.77 -28.97 5.83
CA GLN A 1192 -8.34 -30.12 4.98
C GLN A 1192 -7.17 -29.90 3.96
N HIS A 1193 -6.72 -28.71 3.55
CA HIS A 1193 -5.39 -28.57 2.86
C HIS A 1193 -4.21 -28.32 3.78
N ALA A 1194 -4.40 -27.87 5.03
CA ALA A 1194 -3.40 -28.17 6.05
C ALA A 1194 -3.26 -29.70 6.18
N GLY A 1195 -4.40 -30.41 6.09
CA GLY A 1195 -4.51 -31.84 5.76
C GLY A 1195 -3.59 -32.29 4.64
N LYS A 1196 -3.85 -31.84 3.41
CA LYS A 1196 -3.10 -32.26 2.22
C LYS A 1196 -1.60 -31.95 2.31
N LEU A 1197 -1.16 -30.84 2.91
CA LEU A 1197 0.28 -30.55 3.03
C LEU A 1197 0.97 -31.31 4.17
N SER A 1198 0.30 -31.47 5.32
CA SER A 1198 0.81 -32.23 6.47
C SER A 1198 1.08 -33.68 6.12
N ILE A 1199 0.16 -34.33 5.40
CA ILE A 1199 0.29 -35.73 4.99
C ILE A 1199 1.55 -35.95 4.12
N TYR A 1200 1.93 -34.99 3.27
CA TYR A 1200 3.18 -35.06 2.52
C TYR A 1200 4.42 -34.89 3.42
N ALA A 1201 4.43 -33.90 4.33
CA ALA A 1201 5.53 -33.71 5.27
C ALA A 1201 5.74 -34.92 6.20
N LEU A 1202 4.65 -35.49 6.74
CA LEU A 1202 4.65 -36.71 7.55
C LEU A 1202 5.08 -37.96 6.79
N THR A 1203 4.94 -37.99 5.46
CA THR A 1203 5.42 -39.09 4.62
C THR A 1203 6.95 -39.06 4.50
N CYS A 1204 7.57 -37.89 4.32
CA CYS A 1204 9.02 -37.73 4.44
C CYS A 1204 9.52 -38.09 5.86
N LYS A 1205 8.81 -37.62 6.90
CA LYS A 1205 9.12 -37.86 8.33
C LYS A 1205 8.88 -39.33 8.79
N ARG A 1206 8.58 -40.24 7.85
CA ARG A 1206 8.48 -41.71 8.03
C ARG A 1206 9.42 -42.51 7.12
N GLN A 1207 10.24 -41.86 6.29
CA GLN A 1207 11.24 -42.51 5.42
C GLN A 1207 12.70 -42.13 5.75
N GLN A 1208 12.90 -41.29 6.77
CA GLN A 1208 14.12 -41.26 7.59
C GLN A 1208 13.91 -42.09 8.86
#